data_AF-A0A9P4H840-F1
#
_entry.id   AF-A0A9P4H840-F1
#
_cell.length_a   1.000
_cell.length_b   1.000
_cell.length_c   1.000
_cell.angle_alpha   90.00
_cell.angle_beta   90.00
_cell.angle_gamma   90.00
#
_symmetry.space_group_name_H-M   'P 1'
#
loop_
_entity.id
_entity.type
_entity.pdbx_description
1 polymer ?
#
loop_
_entity_poly.entity_id
_entity_poly.type
_entity_poly.pdbx_seq_one_letter_code
_entity_poly.pdbx_strand_id
1 'polypeptide(L)'
;MPGNSYEVDGSSQLDVQTPILENMVIGVPPVFEGLTRQLDKIVEQPLLGPRAEFPRASFAYARKDVSGNRKPQAIAHRGYKAMYPENTMGAFKGAVEVGADALETDIHLTSDGVVVLSHDKDLKRCFGRDEKLIGCDYEFVSKLRTLKEPHEAMPRLADLLEYMAQPGLEEIWVLLDIKLDNNPDDVMRLIGETIRSVPPSPSRPWHTRIVLGCWAAKYLPLCSRYLPGFPVSHIGFSTLVASYFFSVPHVSFNLHHLVLMTPWGRAFVRKAQRDDRPIITLQAGQCGNSVGQQFWQQLCQEHGINRDGNLEDFATEGGDRKDVFFYQSDDTRYIPRAILLDLEPRVLNSIQQSAYKNIYNPENFYIHKDGTGAGNNWGMGYSMGEQIHEDVLDMIDREADGSDSLEGFMLLHSIAGGTGSGLGSFMLERLNDRFPKKLIQTYSVFPNTQDGDIVVQPYNSLLSMRRLTQNADSVVVLDNGALSKIAADRLHVMNPSFEQTNQLVSTVMSASTTTLRYPGYMHNDLVGIVASLIPTPRCHFLMTSYTPFSGENVEQAKTVRKTTVLDVMRRLLQPKNRMVSTNPTKKSCYMSILNIIQGEADPSDVHKSLMRIRERRLATFIPWGPASIQVALTKKSPYVTSQHRVSGLMLANHTGIATLFKRMVAQYNTLRKRNAFLESYKREAPFKDGLGEFDEAKEVVTSLIEEYEEAEDADYLTKETAPTDEGEDKRVG
;
A
#
# COMPACT_ATOMS: atom_id res chain seq x y z
N MET A 1 -73.36 -12.10 5.16
CA MET A 1 -73.41 -12.82 3.87
C MET A 1 -73.43 -11.80 2.75
N PRO A 2 -72.53 -11.85 1.75
CA PRO A 2 -71.22 -12.53 1.69
C PRO A 2 -70.09 -11.47 1.62
N GLY A 3 -68.83 -11.68 1.97
CA GLY A 3 -68.02 -12.89 2.02
C GLY A 3 -66.76 -12.59 1.20
N ASN A 4 -65.61 -12.41 1.87
CA ASN A 4 -64.33 -12.94 1.41
C ASN A 4 -63.26 -12.79 2.51
N SER A 5 -62.67 -13.93 2.78
CA SER A 5 -61.61 -14.28 3.72
C SER A 5 -60.29 -13.57 3.41
N TYR A 6 -59.63 -13.07 4.45
CA TYR A 6 -58.18 -12.89 4.44
C TYR A 6 -57.57 -14.08 5.18
N GLU A 7 -57.06 -15.03 4.41
CA GLU A 7 -56.16 -16.08 4.90
C GLU A 7 -54.87 -15.44 5.42
N VAL A 8 -54.47 -15.86 6.62
CA VAL A 8 -53.17 -15.58 7.21
C VAL A 8 -52.23 -16.65 6.66
N ASP A 9 -51.44 -16.31 5.64
CA ASP A 9 -50.43 -17.22 5.11
C ASP A 9 -49.05 -16.88 5.69
N GLY A 10 -48.55 -17.82 6.49
CA GLY A 10 -47.24 -17.77 7.10
C GLY A 10 -46.23 -18.47 6.20
N SER A 11 -45.54 -17.70 5.34
CA SER A 11 -44.25 -18.08 4.78
C SER A 11 -43.63 -16.90 4.03
N SER A 12 -42.63 -16.25 4.61
CA SER A 12 -41.67 -15.44 3.87
C SER A 12 -40.25 -15.90 4.22
N GLN A 13 -39.90 -17.09 3.74
CA GLN A 13 -38.50 -17.40 3.45
C GLN A 13 -38.04 -16.40 2.38
N LEU A 14 -37.09 -15.53 2.75
CA LEU A 14 -36.37 -14.69 1.80
C LEU A 14 -35.51 -15.61 0.92
N ASP A 15 -36.05 -16.00 -0.24
CA ASP A 15 -35.30 -16.58 -1.35
C ASP A 15 -34.27 -15.56 -1.84
N VAL A 16 -33.04 -15.71 -1.37
CA VAL A 16 -31.87 -15.02 -1.94
C VAL A 16 -31.39 -15.85 -3.13
N GLN A 17 -31.99 -15.62 -4.30
CA GLN A 17 -31.42 -16.09 -5.57
C GLN A 17 -30.18 -15.26 -5.91
N THR A 18 -28.99 -15.80 -5.64
CA THR A 18 -27.70 -15.32 -6.20
C THR A 18 -27.44 -15.93 -7.57
N PRO A 19 -27.23 -15.15 -8.66
CA PRO A 19 -26.95 -15.71 -9.97
C PRO A 19 -25.47 -16.14 -10.13
N ILE A 20 -25.27 -17.33 -10.72
CA ILE A 20 -24.08 -17.80 -11.47
C ILE A 20 -22.76 -17.92 -10.64
N LEU A 21 -22.80 -18.64 -9.52
CA LEU A 21 -21.57 -19.16 -8.87
C LEU A 21 -21.60 -20.67 -8.59
N GLU A 22 -22.71 -21.36 -8.89
CA GLU A 22 -22.88 -22.76 -8.48
C GLU A 22 -22.19 -23.83 -9.35
N ASN A 23 -21.51 -23.49 -10.45
CA ASN A 23 -21.01 -24.51 -11.39
C ASN A 23 -19.52 -24.43 -11.81
N MET A 24 -18.64 -23.70 -11.11
CA MET A 24 -17.21 -23.64 -11.49
C MET A 24 -16.27 -24.31 -10.47
N VAL A 25 -16.35 -25.64 -10.37
CA VAL A 25 -15.23 -26.49 -9.93
C VAL A 25 -15.18 -27.75 -10.80
N ILE A 26 -14.47 -27.73 -11.93
CA ILE A 26 -13.84 -28.93 -12.53
C ILE A 26 -12.60 -28.47 -13.35
N GLY A 27 -11.40 -28.91 -12.96
CA GLY A 27 -10.22 -29.13 -13.82
C GLY A 27 -9.57 -27.94 -14.57
N VAL A 28 -8.24 -27.87 -14.56
CA VAL A 28 -7.42 -27.01 -15.45
C VAL A 28 -6.50 -27.95 -16.26
N PRO A 29 -6.09 -27.71 -17.55
CA PRO A 29 -6.53 -26.79 -18.62
C PRO A 29 -6.78 -27.50 -20.00
N PRO A 30 -7.20 -26.75 -21.05
CA PRO A 30 -6.25 -26.51 -22.14
C PRO A 30 -6.21 -25.02 -22.56
N VAL A 31 -5.02 -24.45 -22.45
CA VAL A 31 -4.37 -23.49 -23.36
C VAL A 31 -5.30 -22.85 -24.43
N PHE A 32 -5.56 -21.54 -24.26
CA PHE A 32 -6.12 -20.59 -25.24
C PHE A 32 -7.47 -20.96 -25.91
N GLU A 33 -8.55 -20.30 -25.47
CA GLU A 33 -9.38 -19.41 -26.32
C GLU A 33 -10.62 -18.94 -25.53
N GLY A 34 -10.72 -17.63 -25.24
CA GLY A 34 -12.02 -16.96 -25.05
C GLY A 34 -12.39 -16.36 -23.69
N LEU A 35 -11.61 -16.52 -22.61
CA LEU A 35 -12.09 -16.19 -21.25
C LEU A 35 -11.53 -14.89 -20.62
N THR A 36 -11.38 -13.81 -21.39
CA THR A 36 -10.98 -12.48 -20.83
C THR A 36 -12.03 -11.38 -21.02
N ARG A 37 -13.18 -11.64 -21.66
CA ARG A 37 -14.17 -10.60 -21.96
C ARG A 37 -15.39 -10.52 -21.05
N GLN A 38 -15.49 -11.36 -20.02
CA GLN A 38 -16.65 -11.35 -19.11
C GLN A 38 -16.31 -11.24 -17.62
N LEU A 39 -15.04 -11.24 -17.23
CA LEU A 39 -14.64 -11.07 -15.82
C LEU A 39 -14.83 -9.62 -15.31
N ASP A 40 -14.73 -8.62 -16.19
CA ASP A 40 -14.88 -7.21 -15.83
C ASP A 40 -16.31 -6.79 -15.44
N LYS A 41 -17.31 -7.66 -15.66
CA LYS A 41 -18.73 -7.36 -15.40
C LYS A 41 -19.31 -7.96 -14.11
N ILE A 42 -18.54 -8.72 -13.32
CA ILE A 42 -19.03 -9.41 -12.11
C ILE A 42 -18.43 -8.80 -10.83
N VAL A 43 -18.02 -7.52 -10.86
CA VAL A 43 -17.33 -6.85 -9.73
C VAL A 43 -18.29 -6.02 -8.83
N GLU A 44 -19.61 -6.11 -8.99
CA GLU A 44 -20.55 -5.14 -8.40
C GLU A 44 -21.40 -5.59 -7.18
N GLN A 45 -20.99 -6.60 -6.38
CA GLN A 45 -21.66 -6.82 -5.07
C GLN A 45 -20.67 -7.09 -3.93
N PRO A 46 -20.78 -6.40 -2.78
CA PRO A 46 -20.00 -6.72 -1.60
C PRO A 46 -20.46 -8.07 -1.04
N LEU A 47 -19.55 -9.04 -1.02
CA LEU A 47 -19.79 -10.38 -0.45
C LEU A 47 -20.06 -10.36 1.07
N LEU A 48 -19.85 -9.22 1.74
CA LEU A 48 -19.99 -9.06 3.19
C LEU A 48 -20.74 -7.78 3.54
N GLY A 49 -21.72 -7.88 4.45
CA GLY A 49 -22.29 -6.74 5.14
C GLY A 49 -21.29 -6.06 6.09
N PRO A 50 -21.63 -4.90 6.68
CA PRO A 50 -20.71 -3.99 7.38
C PRO A 50 -20.14 -4.46 8.74
N ARG A 51 -19.98 -5.77 8.99
CA ARG A 51 -19.63 -6.33 10.33
C ARG A 51 -18.67 -7.52 10.38
N ALA A 52 -18.11 -7.99 9.27
CA ALA A 52 -17.22 -9.16 9.31
C ALA A 52 -15.74 -8.76 9.38
N GLU A 53 -15.22 -8.60 10.59
CA GLU A 53 -13.78 -8.52 10.86
C GLU A 53 -13.30 -9.85 11.44
N PHE A 54 -12.22 -10.40 10.87
CA PHE A 54 -11.59 -11.63 11.34
C PHE A 54 -10.28 -11.28 12.06
N PRO A 55 -9.94 -11.92 13.18
CA PRO A 55 -8.65 -11.70 13.82
C PRO A 55 -7.51 -12.41 13.09
N ARG A 56 -6.28 -11.91 13.25
CA ARG A 56 -5.07 -12.58 12.75
C ARG A 56 -4.79 -13.84 13.57
N ALA A 57 -4.44 -14.94 12.92
CA ALA A 57 -3.97 -16.17 13.57
C ALA A 57 -2.49 -16.06 13.98
N SER A 58 -2.15 -15.16 14.91
CA SER A 58 -0.76 -14.91 15.33
C SER A 58 -0.07 -16.16 15.90
N PHE A 59 -0.83 -17.08 16.50
CA PHE A 59 -0.35 -18.37 17.00
C PHE A 59 0.14 -19.32 15.89
N ALA A 60 -0.28 -19.11 14.64
CA ALA A 60 0.14 -19.90 13.47
C ALA A 60 1.41 -19.34 12.79
N TYR A 61 2.02 -18.27 13.32
CA TYR A 61 3.24 -17.69 12.76
C TYR A 61 4.49 -18.51 13.09
N ALA A 62 5.49 -18.44 12.20
CA ALA A 62 6.78 -19.10 12.38
C ALA A 62 7.40 -18.77 13.75
N ARG A 63 7.68 -19.80 14.56
CA ARG A 63 8.24 -19.65 15.90
C ARG A 63 9.71 -19.26 15.82
N LYS A 64 10.15 -18.32 16.65
CA LYS A 64 11.58 -17.98 16.79
C LYS A 64 12.25 -19.01 17.69
N ASP A 65 13.43 -19.49 17.31
CA ASP A 65 14.26 -20.29 18.19
C ASP A 65 15.04 -19.42 19.19
N VAL A 66 15.82 -20.06 20.06
CA VAL A 66 16.63 -19.40 21.10
C VAL A 66 17.67 -18.44 20.51
N SER A 67 18.04 -18.61 19.24
CA SER A 67 18.93 -17.72 18.49
C SER A 67 18.19 -16.62 17.71
N GLY A 68 16.86 -16.54 17.84
CA GLY A 68 16.03 -15.55 17.16
C GLY A 68 15.62 -15.92 15.74
N ASN A 69 16.04 -17.07 15.22
CA ASN A 69 15.75 -17.51 13.86
C ASN A 69 14.32 -18.07 13.77
N ARG A 70 13.55 -17.62 12.77
CA ARG A 70 12.18 -18.11 12.53
C ARG A 70 12.23 -19.51 11.88
N LYS A 71 11.68 -20.53 12.53
CA LYS A 71 11.54 -21.88 11.99
C LYS A 71 10.14 -22.10 11.39
N PRO A 72 10.03 -22.85 10.26
CA PRO A 72 8.73 -23.29 9.76
C PRO A 72 7.97 -24.07 10.84
N GLN A 73 6.65 -23.85 10.94
CA GLN A 73 5.81 -24.72 11.76
C GLN A 73 5.52 -26.03 11.02
N ALA A 74 5.55 -27.13 11.75
CA ALA A 74 5.15 -28.45 11.24
C ALA A 74 3.64 -28.65 11.46
N ILE A 75 2.87 -28.64 10.36
CA ILE A 75 1.42 -28.89 10.38
C ILE A 75 1.14 -30.31 9.85
N ALA A 76 0.54 -31.15 10.69
CA ALA A 76 0.22 -32.53 10.31
C ALA A 76 -1.11 -32.61 9.55
N HIS A 77 -1.02 -32.56 8.21
CA HIS A 77 -2.16 -32.69 7.29
C HIS A 77 -2.80 -34.09 7.39
N ARG A 78 -4.01 -34.14 7.96
CA ARG A 78 -4.78 -35.33 8.35
C ARG A 78 -4.13 -36.21 9.42
N GLY A 79 -3.29 -35.60 10.26
CA GLY A 79 -2.49 -36.28 11.27
C GLY A 79 -1.27 -37.03 10.71
N TYR A 80 -0.64 -37.91 11.51
CA TYR A 80 0.57 -38.66 11.15
C TYR A 80 0.27 -39.86 10.25
N LYS A 81 -0.31 -39.59 9.07
CA LYS A 81 -0.81 -40.59 8.13
C LYS A 81 0.24 -41.51 7.51
N ALA A 82 1.53 -41.23 7.69
CA ALA A 82 2.58 -42.16 7.32
C ALA A 82 2.48 -43.44 8.16
N MET A 83 2.32 -43.28 9.48
CA MET A 83 2.26 -44.40 10.43
C MET A 83 0.84 -44.86 10.73
N TYR A 84 -0.13 -43.93 10.78
CA TYR A 84 -1.51 -44.22 11.16
C TYR A 84 -2.48 -44.05 9.96
N PRO A 85 -3.73 -44.52 10.06
CA PRO A 85 -4.80 -44.18 9.13
C PRO A 85 -5.14 -42.70 9.24
N GLU A 86 -5.29 -41.99 8.13
CA GLU A 86 -5.53 -40.54 8.15
C GLU A 86 -6.87 -40.16 8.81
N ASN A 87 -6.93 -38.95 9.39
CA ASN A 87 -8.11 -38.41 10.09
C ASN A 87 -8.64 -39.32 11.22
N THR A 88 -7.74 -39.97 11.98
CA THR A 88 -8.06 -40.79 13.15
C THR A 88 -7.43 -40.25 14.42
N MET A 89 -7.93 -40.64 15.60
CA MET A 89 -7.32 -40.21 16.86
C MET A 89 -5.88 -40.68 17.01
N GLY A 90 -5.53 -41.88 16.55
CA GLY A 90 -4.15 -42.36 16.52
C GLY A 90 -3.26 -41.49 15.64
N ALA A 91 -3.73 -41.07 14.47
CA ALA A 91 -2.98 -40.14 13.61
C ALA A 91 -2.78 -38.77 14.26
N PHE A 92 -3.79 -38.20 14.94
CA PHE A 92 -3.66 -36.92 15.62
C PHE A 92 -2.74 -36.99 16.84
N LYS A 93 -2.88 -38.03 17.67
CA LYS A 93 -2.01 -38.26 18.84
C LYS A 93 -0.58 -38.49 18.40
N GLY A 94 -0.37 -39.38 17.44
CA GLY A 94 0.96 -39.67 16.90
C GLY A 94 1.62 -38.44 16.28
N ALA A 95 0.86 -37.54 15.64
CA ALA A 95 1.40 -36.28 15.11
C ALA A 95 1.94 -35.36 16.21
N VAL A 96 1.19 -35.21 17.30
CA VAL A 96 1.62 -34.40 18.45
C VAL A 96 2.84 -35.02 19.12
N GLU A 97 2.87 -36.35 19.29
CA GLU A 97 3.99 -37.08 19.89
C GLU A 97 5.30 -36.92 19.12
N VAL A 98 5.26 -36.87 17.79
CA VAL A 98 6.45 -36.63 16.96
C VAL A 98 6.82 -35.15 16.83
N GLY A 99 6.11 -34.26 17.52
CA GLY A 99 6.43 -32.84 17.63
C GLY A 99 5.82 -31.95 16.55
N ALA A 100 4.66 -32.32 15.99
CA ALA A 100 3.92 -31.38 15.15
C ALA A 100 3.46 -30.16 15.97
N ASP A 101 3.60 -28.96 15.41
CA ASP A 101 3.14 -27.71 16.03
C ASP A 101 1.61 -27.56 15.90
N ALA A 102 1.02 -28.20 14.89
CA ALA A 102 -0.39 -28.07 14.57
C ALA A 102 -0.95 -29.31 13.87
N LEU A 103 -2.27 -29.42 13.93
CA LEU A 103 -3.05 -30.43 13.21
C LEU A 103 -3.84 -29.75 12.09
N GLU A 104 -4.05 -30.46 11.00
CA GLU A 104 -5.04 -30.09 10.00
C GLU A 104 -5.96 -31.30 9.78
N THR A 105 -7.27 -31.04 9.69
CA THR A 105 -8.27 -32.08 9.48
C THR A 105 -9.46 -31.57 8.71
N ASP A 106 -10.07 -32.48 7.96
CA ASP A 106 -11.26 -32.26 7.15
C ASP A 106 -12.54 -32.56 7.95
N ILE A 107 -13.58 -31.75 7.76
CA ILE A 107 -14.86 -31.88 8.46
C ILE A 107 -15.99 -32.27 7.50
N HIS A 108 -16.82 -33.23 7.93
CA HIS A 108 -18.11 -33.58 7.33
C HIS A 108 -19.20 -33.74 8.39
N LEU A 109 -20.45 -33.86 7.93
CA LEU A 109 -21.60 -34.16 8.79
C LEU A 109 -22.19 -35.54 8.47
N THR A 110 -22.63 -36.24 9.50
CA THR A 110 -23.55 -37.39 9.40
C THR A 110 -25.00 -36.93 9.21
N SER A 111 -25.90 -37.85 8.86
CA SER A 111 -27.32 -37.56 8.62
C SER A 111 -28.06 -37.08 9.87
N ASP A 112 -27.60 -37.48 11.06
CA ASP A 112 -28.08 -37.05 12.38
C ASP A 112 -27.38 -35.80 12.93
N GLY A 113 -26.56 -35.13 12.12
CA GLY A 113 -25.96 -33.82 12.44
C GLY A 113 -24.71 -33.88 13.33
N VAL A 114 -24.03 -35.02 13.41
CA VAL A 114 -22.77 -35.14 14.14
C VAL A 114 -21.60 -34.69 13.25
N VAL A 115 -20.75 -33.82 13.79
CA VAL A 115 -19.54 -33.32 13.12
C VAL A 115 -18.42 -34.36 13.23
N VAL A 116 -18.05 -34.96 12.11
CA VAL A 116 -17.05 -36.04 12.02
C VAL A 116 -15.83 -35.63 11.18
N LEU A 117 -14.71 -36.29 11.43
CA LEU A 117 -13.44 -36.00 10.75
C LEU A 117 -13.19 -37.03 9.64
N SER A 118 -13.20 -36.58 8.39
CA SER A 118 -12.99 -37.43 7.21
C SER A 118 -12.58 -36.56 6.04
N HIS A 119 -11.66 -37.03 5.20
CA HIS A 119 -11.32 -36.27 4.00
C HIS A 119 -12.38 -36.44 2.90
N ASP A 120 -12.82 -37.68 2.70
CA ASP A 120 -13.71 -38.03 1.61
C ASP A 120 -15.18 -37.87 2.02
N LYS A 121 -16.02 -37.48 1.06
CA LYS A 121 -17.48 -37.42 1.19
C LYS A 121 -18.17 -38.78 1.24
N ASP A 122 -17.42 -39.83 0.90
CA ASP A 122 -17.86 -41.22 0.88
C ASP A 122 -16.92 -42.09 1.71
N LEU A 123 -17.40 -43.27 2.07
CA LEU A 123 -16.71 -44.20 2.94
C LEU A 123 -15.80 -45.17 2.16
N LYS A 124 -15.63 -44.98 0.85
CA LYS A 124 -15.10 -46.03 -0.04
C LYS A 124 -13.62 -46.28 0.16
N ARG A 125 -12.83 -45.21 0.14
CA ARG A 125 -11.37 -45.31 0.19
C ARG A 125 -10.87 -45.69 1.58
N CYS A 126 -11.43 -45.08 2.62
CA CYS A 126 -10.93 -45.27 3.99
C CYS A 126 -11.59 -46.45 4.72
N PHE A 127 -12.84 -46.79 4.39
CA PHE A 127 -13.63 -47.80 5.10
C PHE A 127 -14.19 -48.92 4.21
N GLY A 128 -13.96 -48.89 2.89
CA GLY A 128 -14.38 -49.95 1.96
C GLY A 128 -15.88 -50.01 1.68
N ARG A 129 -16.59 -48.89 1.88
CA ARG A 129 -18.05 -48.77 1.84
C ARG A 129 -18.49 -47.77 0.76
N ASP A 130 -19.47 -48.11 -0.07
CA ASP A 130 -19.90 -47.24 -1.20
C ASP A 130 -20.88 -46.12 -0.77
N GLU A 131 -21.30 -46.10 0.49
CA GLU A 131 -22.21 -45.11 1.05
C GLU A 131 -21.56 -43.72 1.19
N LYS A 132 -22.36 -42.67 0.96
CA LYS A 132 -21.97 -41.28 1.24
C LYS A 132 -22.13 -40.98 2.73
N LEU A 133 -21.19 -40.26 3.31
CA LEU A 133 -21.16 -39.98 4.74
C LEU A 133 -22.41 -39.21 5.23
N ILE A 134 -22.89 -38.25 4.43
CA ILE A 134 -24.10 -37.46 4.71
C ILE A 134 -25.38 -38.31 4.79
N GLY A 135 -25.38 -39.53 4.25
CA GLY A 135 -26.52 -40.45 4.29
C GLY A 135 -26.51 -41.40 5.48
N CYS A 136 -25.45 -41.41 6.29
CA CYS A 136 -25.25 -42.34 7.40
C CYS A 136 -25.37 -41.62 8.73
N ASP A 137 -25.99 -42.26 9.73
CA ASP A 137 -26.00 -41.76 11.11
C ASP A 137 -24.67 -42.06 11.83
N TYR A 138 -24.42 -41.36 12.95
CA TYR A 138 -23.19 -41.56 13.71
C TYR A 138 -23.07 -42.96 14.32
N GLU A 139 -24.19 -43.58 14.69
CA GLU A 139 -24.19 -44.93 15.26
C GLU A 139 -23.64 -45.96 14.27
N PHE A 140 -23.96 -45.82 12.98
CA PHE A 140 -23.40 -46.64 11.92
C PHE A 140 -21.93 -46.34 11.69
N VAL A 141 -21.54 -45.07 11.48
CA VAL A 141 -20.16 -44.73 11.10
C VAL A 141 -19.15 -44.97 12.21
N SER A 142 -19.55 -44.83 13.48
CA SER A 142 -18.69 -45.12 14.65
C SER A 142 -18.32 -46.60 14.79
N LYS A 143 -19.10 -47.51 14.19
CA LYS A 143 -18.81 -48.96 14.17
C LYS A 143 -17.87 -49.35 13.02
N LEU A 144 -17.66 -48.48 12.04
CA LEU A 144 -16.72 -48.74 10.95
C LEU A 144 -15.27 -48.66 11.43
N ARG A 145 -14.39 -49.36 10.74
CA ARG A 145 -12.94 -49.36 10.99
C ARG A 145 -12.19 -49.09 9.71
N THR A 146 -11.12 -48.30 9.79
CA THR A 146 -10.29 -47.97 8.63
C THR A 146 -9.70 -49.24 8.00
N LEU A 147 -9.52 -49.26 6.69
CA LEU A 147 -8.87 -50.38 5.99
C LEU A 147 -7.37 -50.47 6.30
N LYS A 148 -6.72 -49.35 6.60
CA LYS A 148 -5.32 -49.30 7.04
C LYS A 148 -5.22 -49.66 8.52
N GLU A 149 -4.18 -50.42 8.90
CA GLU A 149 -3.83 -50.68 10.30
C GLU A 149 -3.46 -49.38 11.04
N PRO A 150 -3.79 -49.23 12.34
CA PRO A 150 -4.30 -50.26 13.25
C PRO A 150 -5.85 -50.37 13.28
N HIS A 151 -6.53 -50.04 12.19
CA HIS A 151 -8.00 -50.16 12.05
C HIS A 151 -8.76 -49.36 13.11
N GLU A 152 -8.85 -48.05 12.91
CA GLU A 152 -9.45 -47.12 13.87
C GLU A 152 -10.87 -46.70 13.46
N ALA A 153 -11.65 -46.24 14.43
CA ALA A 153 -12.97 -45.66 14.19
C ALA A 153 -12.86 -44.22 13.65
N MET A 154 -13.91 -43.76 12.96
CA MET A 154 -14.03 -42.35 12.55
C MET A 154 -14.26 -41.47 13.80
N PRO A 155 -13.41 -40.48 14.08
CA PRO A 155 -13.58 -39.60 15.23
C PRO A 155 -14.54 -38.44 14.95
N ARG A 156 -15.11 -37.91 16.03
CA ARG A 156 -15.86 -36.65 16.01
C ARG A 156 -14.92 -35.48 16.20
N LEU A 157 -15.36 -34.29 15.77
CA LEU A 157 -14.67 -33.05 16.13
C LEU A 157 -14.57 -32.89 17.66
N ALA A 158 -15.61 -33.28 18.40
CA ALA A 158 -15.59 -33.27 19.87
C ALA A 158 -14.44 -34.10 20.45
N ASP A 159 -14.18 -35.29 19.91
CA ASP A 159 -13.12 -36.18 20.41
C ASP A 159 -11.73 -35.55 20.24
N LEU A 160 -11.51 -34.84 19.13
CA LEU A 160 -10.27 -34.09 18.88
C LEU A 160 -10.12 -32.89 19.82
N LEU A 161 -11.19 -32.12 20.02
CA LEU A 161 -11.18 -30.97 20.94
C LEU A 161 -10.96 -31.41 22.39
N GLU A 162 -11.59 -32.50 22.82
CA GLU A 162 -11.39 -33.08 24.15
C GLU A 162 -9.94 -33.52 24.37
N TYR A 163 -9.31 -34.12 23.35
CA TYR A 163 -7.89 -34.44 23.40
C TYR A 163 -7.04 -33.17 23.51
N MET A 164 -7.27 -32.17 22.66
CA MET A 164 -6.52 -30.91 22.64
C MET A 164 -6.73 -30.04 23.88
N ALA A 165 -7.80 -30.25 24.65
CA ALA A 165 -8.07 -29.57 25.90
C ALA A 165 -7.24 -30.12 27.08
N GLN A 166 -6.56 -31.26 26.92
CA GLN A 166 -5.74 -31.87 27.96
C GLN A 166 -4.54 -30.98 28.33
N PRO A 167 -4.10 -31.00 29.61
CA PRO A 167 -2.94 -30.25 30.06
C PRO A 167 -1.67 -30.61 29.29
N GLY A 168 -0.88 -29.60 28.90
CA GLY A 168 0.36 -29.76 28.14
C GLY A 168 0.20 -29.68 26.62
N LEU A 169 -1.04 -29.59 26.11
CA LEU A 169 -1.33 -29.47 24.68
C LEU A 169 -1.79 -28.07 24.27
N GLU A 170 -1.71 -27.07 25.15
CA GLU A 170 -2.26 -25.73 24.97
C GLU A 170 -1.69 -24.98 23.76
N GLU A 171 -0.46 -25.32 23.37
CA GLU A 171 0.26 -24.71 22.24
C GLU A 171 0.00 -25.41 20.90
N ILE A 172 -0.71 -26.55 20.89
CA ILE A 172 -1.17 -27.22 19.68
C ILE A 172 -2.43 -26.50 19.18
N TRP A 173 -2.39 -26.07 17.93
CA TRP A 173 -3.53 -25.47 17.23
C TRP A 173 -4.00 -26.37 16.08
N VAL A 174 -5.23 -26.13 15.59
CA VAL A 174 -5.85 -26.93 14.53
C VAL A 174 -6.42 -26.05 13.41
N LEU A 175 -6.16 -26.45 12.16
CA LEU A 175 -6.85 -25.95 10.98
C LEU A 175 -8.00 -26.89 10.64
N LEU A 176 -9.23 -26.36 10.62
CA LEU A 176 -10.43 -27.12 10.25
C LEU A 176 -10.77 -26.85 8.78
N ASP A 177 -10.52 -27.82 7.90
CA ASP A 177 -10.90 -27.75 6.49
C ASP A 177 -12.40 -28.10 6.33
N ILE A 178 -13.22 -27.09 6.04
CA ILE A 178 -14.67 -27.19 5.95
C ILE A 178 -15.07 -27.50 4.50
N LYS A 179 -15.56 -28.72 4.25
CA LYS A 179 -15.96 -29.18 2.91
C LYS A 179 -17.29 -28.58 2.43
N LEU A 180 -17.47 -28.56 1.10
CA LEU A 180 -18.57 -27.89 0.40
C LEU A 180 -19.85 -28.75 0.29
N ASP A 181 -19.88 -29.91 0.91
CA ASP A 181 -20.76 -31.02 0.52
C ASP A 181 -22.15 -30.98 1.17
N ASN A 182 -22.37 -29.99 2.06
CA ASN A 182 -23.53 -29.87 2.92
C ASN A 182 -24.15 -28.46 2.85
N ASN A 183 -25.35 -28.29 3.44
CA ASN A 183 -25.92 -26.96 3.65
C ASN A 183 -24.93 -26.11 4.50
N PRO A 184 -24.40 -24.99 3.97
CA PRO A 184 -23.38 -24.20 4.66
C PRO A 184 -23.80 -23.68 6.03
N ASP A 185 -25.08 -23.32 6.22
CA ASP A 185 -25.59 -22.78 7.49
C ASP A 185 -25.61 -23.86 8.57
N ASP A 186 -26.09 -25.07 8.24
CA ASP A 186 -26.10 -26.21 9.16
C ASP A 186 -24.69 -26.63 9.57
N VAL A 187 -23.75 -26.70 8.61
CA VAL A 187 -22.35 -27.03 8.89
C VAL A 187 -21.76 -26.05 9.89
N MET A 188 -21.87 -24.75 9.63
CA MET A 188 -21.26 -23.74 10.49
C MET A 188 -21.93 -23.67 11.86
N ARG A 189 -23.26 -23.83 11.92
CA ARG A 189 -24.01 -23.90 13.17
C ARG A 189 -23.57 -25.09 14.03
N LEU A 190 -23.52 -26.29 13.46
CA LEU A 190 -23.15 -27.52 14.16
C LEU A 190 -21.67 -27.55 14.58
N ILE A 191 -20.75 -27.02 13.75
CA ILE A 191 -19.35 -26.81 14.15
C ILE A 191 -19.30 -25.85 15.35
N GLY A 192 -20.03 -24.74 15.29
CA GLY A 192 -20.09 -23.77 16.39
C GLY A 192 -20.67 -24.35 17.68
N GLU A 193 -21.72 -25.16 17.60
CA GLU A 193 -22.30 -25.89 18.73
C GLU A 193 -21.29 -26.89 19.32
N THR A 194 -20.58 -27.63 18.48
CA THR A 194 -19.57 -28.63 18.90
C THR A 194 -18.36 -27.97 19.57
N ILE A 195 -17.87 -26.84 19.05
CA ILE A 195 -16.75 -26.11 19.69
C ILE A 195 -17.16 -25.57 21.06
N ARG A 196 -18.41 -25.11 21.22
CA ARG A 196 -18.91 -24.61 22.51
C ARG A 196 -19.21 -25.71 23.53
N SER A 197 -19.47 -26.95 23.09
CA SER A 197 -19.76 -28.06 24.01
C SER A 197 -18.52 -28.60 24.70
N VAL A 198 -17.32 -28.38 24.14
CA VAL A 198 -16.05 -28.80 24.73
C VAL A 198 -15.32 -27.60 25.36
N PRO A 199 -15.14 -27.55 26.70
CA PRO A 199 -14.42 -26.45 27.33
C PRO A 199 -12.92 -26.47 26.96
N PRO A 200 -12.32 -25.31 26.63
CA PRO A 200 -10.89 -25.22 26.35
C PRO A 200 -10.04 -25.30 27.64
N SER A 201 -8.71 -25.38 27.48
CA SER A 201 -7.79 -25.20 28.61
C SER A 201 -7.93 -23.79 29.22
N PRO A 202 -7.83 -23.62 30.56
CA PRO A 202 -7.99 -22.33 31.21
C PRO A 202 -7.04 -21.22 30.73
N SER A 203 -5.87 -21.59 30.19
CA SER A 203 -4.85 -20.64 29.74
C SER A 203 -4.96 -20.23 28.27
N ARG A 204 -5.68 -21.00 27.43
CA ARG A 204 -5.75 -20.76 25.98
C ARG A 204 -7.15 -21.08 25.41
N PRO A 205 -7.97 -20.06 25.10
CA PRO A 205 -9.30 -20.26 24.55
C PRO A 205 -9.28 -20.72 23.08
N TRP A 206 -10.36 -21.38 22.62
CA TRP A 206 -10.43 -21.98 21.28
C TRP A 206 -10.20 -21.02 20.12
N HIS A 207 -10.65 -19.77 20.22
CA HIS A 207 -10.45 -18.77 19.17
C HIS A 207 -8.97 -18.36 18.97
N THR A 208 -8.09 -18.76 19.90
CA THR A 208 -6.62 -18.61 19.78
C THR A 208 -5.91 -19.91 19.38
N ARG A 209 -6.67 -20.96 19.02
CA ARG A 209 -6.16 -22.29 18.72
C ARG A 209 -6.82 -22.96 17.51
N ILE A 210 -7.89 -22.39 16.97
CA ILE A 210 -8.63 -22.95 15.83
C ILE A 210 -8.61 -21.94 14.69
N VAL A 211 -8.20 -22.39 13.51
CA VAL A 211 -8.32 -21.64 12.25
C VAL A 211 -9.38 -22.30 11.38
N LEU A 212 -10.34 -21.51 10.90
CA LEU A 212 -11.44 -22.01 10.05
C LEU A 212 -11.01 -21.95 8.57
N GLY A 213 -10.85 -23.12 7.95
CA GLY A 213 -10.48 -23.28 6.55
C GLY A 213 -11.69 -23.32 5.63
N CYS A 214 -11.86 -22.31 4.79
CA CYS A 214 -13.02 -22.15 3.92
C CYS A 214 -12.68 -22.21 2.43
N TRP A 215 -13.39 -23.04 1.69
CA TRP A 215 -13.23 -23.17 0.23
C TRP A 215 -14.01 -22.11 -0.58
N ALA A 216 -15.05 -21.51 -0.01
CA ALA A 216 -15.92 -20.57 -0.70
C ALA A 216 -16.28 -19.35 0.15
N ALA A 217 -16.39 -18.18 -0.49
CA ALA A 217 -16.68 -16.91 0.19
C ALA A 217 -18.03 -16.90 0.94
N LYS A 218 -18.99 -17.75 0.52
CA LYS A 218 -20.29 -17.93 1.20
C LYS A 218 -20.19 -18.34 2.67
N TYR A 219 -19.06 -18.90 3.10
CA TYR A 219 -18.84 -19.29 4.50
C TYR A 219 -18.38 -18.11 5.38
N LEU A 220 -17.90 -17.00 4.81
CA LEU A 220 -17.40 -15.87 5.60
C LEU A 220 -18.49 -15.23 6.49
N PRO A 221 -19.70 -14.90 5.99
CA PRO A 221 -20.77 -14.39 6.84
C PRO A 221 -21.18 -15.39 7.94
N LEU A 222 -21.14 -16.68 7.62
CA LEU A 222 -21.51 -17.76 8.54
C LEU A 222 -20.46 -17.95 9.65
N CYS A 223 -19.17 -17.81 9.32
CA CYS A 223 -18.09 -17.79 10.31
C CYS A 223 -18.30 -16.62 11.28
N SER A 224 -18.54 -15.42 10.77
CA SER A 224 -18.80 -14.23 11.60
C SER A 224 -20.05 -14.40 12.48
N ARG A 225 -21.09 -15.06 11.97
CA ARG A 225 -22.34 -15.31 12.71
C ARG A 225 -22.20 -16.35 13.81
N TYR A 226 -21.62 -17.51 13.51
CA TYR A 226 -21.61 -18.65 14.43
C TYR A 226 -20.33 -18.76 15.26
N LEU A 227 -19.20 -18.27 14.76
CA LEU A 227 -17.88 -18.32 15.40
C LEU A 227 -17.20 -16.94 15.35
N PRO A 228 -17.81 -15.89 15.93
CA PRO A 228 -17.19 -14.56 15.98
C PRO A 228 -15.85 -14.62 16.73
N GLY A 229 -14.85 -13.90 16.22
CA GLY A 229 -13.51 -13.85 16.82
C GLY A 229 -12.60 -15.05 16.48
N PHE A 230 -13.04 -15.98 15.62
CA PHE A 230 -12.16 -17.04 15.11
C PHE A 230 -11.45 -16.59 13.83
N PRO A 231 -10.14 -16.85 13.69
CA PRO A 231 -9.42 -16.56 12.47
C PRO A 231 -9.87 -17.48 11.32
N VAL A 232 -9.84 -16.94 10.10
CA VAL A 232 -10.27 -17.63 8.89
C VAL A 232 -9.12 -17.71 7.88
N SER A 233 -9.04 -18.85 7.18
CA SER A 233 -8.14 -19.06 6.04
C SER A 233 -8.93 -19.49 4.83
N HIS A 234 -8.69 -18.87 3.67
CA HIS A 234 -9.16 -19.40 2.40
C HIS A 234 -8.32 -20.61 2.00
N ILE A 235 -8.96 -21.73 1.65
CA ILE A 235 -8.33 -22.92 1.10
C ILE A 235 -8.63 -22.98 -0.40
N GLY A 236 -7.61 -23.22 -1.23
CA GLY A 236 -7.82 -23.32 -2.66
C GLY A 236 -6.61 -23.68 -3.51
N PHE A 237 -6.88 -23.91 -4.80
CA PHE A 237 -5.90 -24.23 -5.83
C PHE A 237 -5.87 -23.18 -6.95
N SER A 238 -6.57 -22.05 -6.79
CA SER A 238 -6.62 -20.98 -7.79
C SER A 238 -6.25 -19.65 -7.17
N THR A 239 -5.15 -19.04 -7.63
CA THR A 239 -4.74 -17.70 -7.21
C THR A 239 -5.72 -16.62 -7.66
N LEU A 240 -6.47 -16.86 -8.73
CA LEU A 240 -7.49 -15.93 -9.23
C LEU A 240 -8.69 -15.89 -8.28
N VAL A 241 -9.17 -17.05 -7.83
CA VAL A 241 -10.25 -17.13 -6.83
C VAL A 241 -9.77 -16.61 -5.48
N ALA A 242 -8.56 -17.01 -5.05
CA ALA A 242 -7.98 -16.53 -3.81
C ALA A 242 -7.83 -15.00 -3.79
N SER A 243 -7.56 -14.37 -4.93
CA SER A 243 -7.39 -12.92 -5.00
C SER A 243 -8.64 -12.13 -4.61
N TYR A 244 -9.84 -12.72 -4.67
CA TYR A 244 -11.05 -12.07 -4.18
C TYR A 244 -11.04 -11.88 -2.66
N PHE A 245 -10.37 -12.77 -1.92
CA PHE A 245 -10.32 -12.69 -0.46
C PHE A 245 -9.36 -11.61 0.04
N PHE A 246 -8.51 -11.01 -0.81
CA PHE A 246 -7.76 -9.80 -0.43
C PHE A 246 -8.66 -8.61 -0.06
N SER A 247 -9.91 -8.61 -0.53
CA SER A 247 -10.88 -7.57 -0.17
C SER A 247 -11.43 -7.74 1.25
N VAL A 248 -11.12 -8.85 1.93
CA VAL A 248 -11.61 -9.17 3.27
C VAL A 248 -10.45 -9.07 4.25
N PRO A 249 -10.47 -8.11 5.20
CA PRO A 249 -9.39 -7.93 6.15
C PRO A 249 -9.05 -9.21 6.90
N HIS A 250 -7.74 -9.47 7.05
CA HIS A 250 -7.16 -10.53 7.89
C HIS A 250 -7.54 -11.98 7.54
N VAL A 251 -8.18 -12.22 6.39
CA VAL A 251 -8.32 -13.58 5.88
C VAL A 251 -6.95 -14.08 5.40
N SER A 252 -6.50 -15.20 5.96
CA SER A 252 -5.24 -15.86 5.58
C SER A 252 -5.42 -16.80 4.38
N PHE A 253 -4.32 -17.29 3.81
CA PHE A 253 -4.34 -18.13 2.60
C PHE A 253 -3.62 -19.46 2.83
N ASN A 254 -4.34 -20.56 2.64
CA ASN A 254 -3.81 -21.91 2.58
C ASN A 254 -3.97 -22.44 1.15
N LEU A 255 -2.97 -22.16 0.30
CA LEU A 255 -3.02 -22.48 -1.13
C LEU A 255 -2.05 -23.60 -1.49
N HIS A 256 -2.45 -24.41 -2.46
CA HIS A 256 -1.63 -25.50 -2.95
C HIS A 256 -0.25 -25.00 -3.41
N HIS A 257 0.83 -25.56 -2.86
CA HIS A 257 2.20 -25.07 -3.05
C HIS A 257 2.62 -24.94 -4.52
N LEU A 258 2.30 -25.94 -5.36
CA LEU A 258 2.64 -25.89 -6.79
C LEU A 258 2.00 -24.71 -7.52
N VAL A 259 0.80 -24.29 -7.10
CA VAL A 259 0.10 -23.15 -7.69
C VAL A 259 0.83 -21.84 -7.36
N LEU A 260 1.37 -21.73 -6.14
CA LEU A 260 2.18 -20.59 -5.69
C LEU A 260 3.56 -20.50 -6.35
N MET A 261 4.09 -21.61 -6.86
CA MET A 261 5.40 -21.64 -7.52
C MET A 261 5.37 -21.15 -8.98
N THR A 262 4.19 -21.09 -9.60
CA THR A 262 4.01 -20.54 -10.96
C THR A 262 4.27 -19.03 -11.01
N PRO A 263 4.49 -18.40 -12.19
CA PRO A 263 4.64 -16.94 -12.28
C PRO A 263 3.47 -16.17 -11.66
N TRP A 264 2.24 -16.64 -11.89
CA TRP A 264 1.00 -16.10 -11.29
C TRP A 264 0.92 -16.38 -9.79
N GLY A 265 1.40 -17.54 -9.35
CA GLY A 265 1.62 -17.89 -7.96
C GLY A 265 2.56 -16.94 -7.24
N ARG A 266 3.74 -16.69 -7.82
CA ARG A 266 4.73 -15.74 -7.30
C ARG A 266 4.21 -14.31 -7.32
N ALA A 267 3.38 -13.95 -8.31
CA ALA A 267 2.69 -12.65 -8.33
C ALA A 267 1.64 -12.56 -7.21
N PHE A 268 0.89 -13.64 -6.95
CA PHE A 268 -0.06 -13.74 -5.85
C PHE A 268 0.64 -13.66 -4.49
N VAL A 269 1.73 -14.40 -4.27
CA VAL A 269 2.53 -14.33 -3.03
C VAL A 269 3.09 -12.93 -2.86
N ARG A 270 3.66 -12.34 -3.92
CA ARG A 270 4.11 -10.95 -3.90
C ARG A 270 2.98 -9.98 -3.59
N LYS A 271 1.74 -10.25 -4.02
CA LYS A 271 0.53 -9.48 -3.74
C LYS A 271 0.11 -9.63 -2.26
N ALA A 272 0.12 -10.85 -1.73
CA ALA A 272 -0.18 -11.13 -0.31
C ALA A 272 0.86 -10.53 0.64
N GLN A 273 2.13 -10.50 0.22
CA GLN A 273 3.21 -9.86 0.98
C GLN A 273 3.23 -8.32 0.82
N ARG A 274 2.35 -7.72 0.02
CA ARG A 274 2.25 -6.24 -0.08
C ARG A 274 1.57 -5.59 1.11
N ASP A 275 0.93 -6.37 1.96
CA ASP A 275 0.13 -5.86 3.06
C ASP A 275 0.97 -5.29 4.23
N ASP A 276 2.30 -5.45 4.24
CA ASP A 276 3.25 -4.74 5.12
C ASP A 276 4.41 -4.16 4.30
N ARG A 277 4.22 -2.98 3.70
CA ARG A 277 5.18 -2.31 2.80
C ARG A 277 5.61 -0.97 3.36
N PRO A 278 6.59 -0.95 4.28
CA PRO A 278 7.05 0.30 4.86
C PRO A 278 7.77 1.18 3.83
N ILE A 279 7.68 2.49 4.04
CA ILE A 279 8.39 3.52 3.29
C ILE A 279 9.27 4.29 4.28
N ILE A 280 10.56 4.42 3.96
CA ILE A 280 11.49 5.23 4.75
C ILE A 280 11.53 6.64 4.16
N THR A 281 11.31 7.64 5.01
CA THR A 281 11.32 9.05 4.63
C THR A 281 12.66 9.68 4.97
N LEU A 282 13.39 10.19 3.98
CA LEU A 282 14.59 10.99 4.18
C LEU A 282 14.26 12.47 4.06
N GLN A 283 14.64 13.28 5.05
CA GLN A 283 14.43 14.73 5.07
C GLN A 283 15.79 15.41 5.02
N ALA A 284 16.06 16.16 3.94
CA ALA A 284 17.38 16.75 3.71
C ALA A 284 17.34 18.29 3.69
N GLY A 285 18.09 18.88 4.62
CA GLY A 285 18.28 20.32 4.76
C GLY A 285 17.05 21.06 5.29
N GLN A 286 17.21 22.37 5.50
CA GLN A 286 16.20 23.22 6.13
C GLN A 286 14.79 23.06 5.55
N CYS A 287 14.66 23.09 4.22
CA CYS A 287 13.36 22.99 3.57
C CYS A 287 12.74 21.60 3.74
N GLY A 288 13.52 20.54 3.51
CA GLY A 288 13.05 19.15 3.64
C GLY A 288 12.58 18.84 5.07
N ASN A 289 13.35 19.25 6.08
CA ASN A 289 13.01 19.07 7.49
C ASN A 289 11.78 19.90 7.91
N SER A 290 11.64 21.13 7.42
CA SER A 290 10.49 21.99 7.76
C SER A 290 9.17 21.47 7.16
N VAL A 291 9.20 21.02 5.90
CA VAL A 291 8.05 20.38 5.25
C VAL A 291 7.74 19.04 5.91
N GLY A 292 8.79 18.25 6.17
CA GLY A 292 8.70 16.95 6.81
C GLY A 292 8.07 17.00 8.19
N GLN A 293 8.41 18.01 8.99
CA GLN A 293 7.79 18.23 10.30
C GLN A 293 6.27 18.44 10.16
N GLN A 294 5.83 19.28 9.22
CA GLN A 294 4.40 19.54 8.98
C GLN A 294 3.68 18.30 8.42
N PHE A 295 4.36 17.50 7.60
CA PHE A 295 3.85 16.24 7.08
C PHE A 295 3.58 15.23 8.21
N TRP A 296 4.54 15.00 9.11
CA TRP A 296 4.35 14.07 10.22
C TRP A 296 3.29 14.52 11.23
N GLN A 297 3.19 15.82 11.49
CA GLN A 297 2.11 16.37 12.31
C GLN A 297 0.73 16.08 11.74
N GLN A 298 0.58 16.27 10.42
CA GLN A 298 -0.66 15.97 9.70
C GLN A 298 -0.99 14.47 9.76
N LEU A 299 0.00 13.60 9.55
CA LEU A 299 -0.18 12.14 9.64
C LEU A 299 -0.57 11.71 11.06
N CYS A 300 0.05 12.26 12.10
CA CYS A 300 -0.31 11.94 13.48
C CYS A 300 -1.79 12.25 13.74
N GLN A 301 -2.25 13.44 13.34
CA GLN A 301 -3.66 13.83 13.46
C GLN A 301 -4.60 12.91 12.66
N GLU A 302 -4.21 12.56 11.43
CA GLU A 302 -5.01 11.68 10.59
C GLU A 302 -5.05 10.24 11.08
N HIS A 303 -4.07 9.79 11.87
CA HIS A 303 -4.01 8.43 12.42
C HIS A 303 -4.42 8.34 13.90
N GLY A 304 -4.83 9.45 14.51
CA GLY A 304 -5.20 9.49 15.93
C GLY A 304 -4.00 9.22 16.85
N ILE A 305 -2.81 9.64 16.44
CA ILE A 305 -1.57 9.55 17.22
C ILE A 305 -1.33 10.90 17.87
N ASN A 306 -1.11 10.90 19.17
CA ASN A 306 -0.89 12.11 19.93
C ASN A 306 0.55 12.65 19.77
N ARG A 307 0.84 13.77 20.42
CA ARG A 307 2.12 14.49 20.29
C ARG A 307 3.33 13.75 20.88
N ASP A 308 3.07 12.75 21.72
CA ASP A 308 4.08 11.88 22.32
C ASP A 308 4.28 10.57 21.54
N GLY A 309 3.52 10.37 20.46
CA GLY A 309 3.59 9.19 19.61
C GLY A 309 2.69 8.04 20.08
N ASN A 310 1.82 8.27 21.07
CA ASN A 310 0.90 7.23 21.55
C ASN A 310 -0.44 7.32 20.81
N LEU A 311 -1.04 6.18 20.56
CA LEU A 311 -2.36 6.06 19.97
C LEU A 311 -3.43 6.54 20.95
N GLU A 312 -4.34 7.39 20.48
CA GLU A 312 -5.49 7.83 21.25
C GLU A 312 -6.53 6.70 21.37
N ASP A 313 -7.25 6.65 22.49
CA ASP A 313 -8.21 5.57 22.79
C ASP A 313 -9.27 5.42 21.69
N PHE A 314 -9.72 6.54 21.11
CA PHE A 314 -10.72 6.55 20.03
C PHE A 314 -10.18 6.04 18.67
N ALA A 315 -8.87 5.82 18.55
CA ALA A 315 -8.19 5.47 17.31
C ALA A 315 -7.74 3.99 17.23
N THR A 316 -8.09 3.19 18.24
CA THR A 316 -7.81 1.75 18.31
C THR A 316 -8.54 0.92 17.24
N GLU A 317 -9.75 1.33 16.83
CA GLU A 317 -10.58 0.63 15.82
C GLU A 317 -10.51 1.29 14.43
N GLY A 318 -9.44 2.06 14.16
CA GLY A 318 -9.23 2.71 12.88
C GLY A 318 -8.84 1.74 11.77
N GLY A 319 -9.69 1.59 10.74
CA GLY A 319 -9.41 0.81 9.53
C GLY A 319 -8.29 1.40 8.63
N ASP A 320 -7.36 2.14 9.21
CA ASP A 320 -6.20 2.77 8.58
C ASP A 320 -4.91 1.96 8.83
N ARG A 321 -4.00 2.00 7.87
CA ARG A 321 -2.70 1.35 7.86
C ARG A 321 -1.62 2.30 8.37
N LYS A 322 -1.26 2.15 9.64
CA LYS A 322 -0.22 2.94 10.31
C LYS A 322 1.19 2.41 10.00
N ASP A 323 1.30 1.10 9.74
CA ASP A 323 2.54 0.32 9.51
C ASP A 323 3.40 0.80 8.34
N VAL A 324 2.78 1.45 7.33
CA VAL A 324 3.46 1.95 6.13
C VAL A 324 4.47 3.05 6.48
N PHE A 325 4.06 4.00 7.32
CA PHE A 325 4.87 5.18 7.65
C PHE A 325 5.38 5.17 9.10
N PHE A 326 4.76 4.38 9.97
CA PHE A 326 5.15 4.27 11.37
C PHE A 326 5.65 2.85 11.69
N TYR A 327 6.69 2.79 12.51
CA TYR A 327 7.07 1.58 13.23
C TYR A 327 6.38 1.58 14.59
N GLN A 328 5.80 0.44 14.98
CA GLN A 328 5.17 0.26 16.28
C GLN A 328 6.19 -0.30 17.27
N SER A 329 6.55 0.47 18.29
CA SER A 329 7.55 0.04 19.30
C SER A 329 6.94 -0.78 20.44
N ASP A 330 5.68 -0.50 20.77
CA ASP A 330 4.86 -1.23 21.76
C ASP A 330 3.38 -1.18 21.35
N ASP A 331 2.47 -1.73 22.15
CA ASP A 331 1.04 -1.82 21.82
C ASP A 331 0.37 -0.48 21.49
N THR A 332 0.95 0.66 21.93
CA THR A 332 0.35 1.99 21.77
C THR A 332 1.24 3.01 21.06
N ARG A 333 2.55 2.78 21.00
CA ARG A 333 3.53 3.79 20.55
C ARG A 333 3.95 3.58 19.10
N TYR A 334 3.77 4.64 18.33
CA TYR A 334 4.09 4.74 16.91
C TYR A 334 5.19 5.76 16.67
N ILE A 335 6.26 5.32 16.00
CA ILE A 335 7.45 6.10 15.69
C ILE A 335 7.54 6.27 14.16
N PRO A 336 7.65 7.50 13.62
CA PRO A 336 7.83 7.70 12.19
C PRO A 336 9.09 7.01 11.66
N ARG A 337 8.96 6.35 10.50
CA ARG A 337 10.10 5.84 9.69
C ARG A 337 10.76 7.00 8.95
N ALA A 338 11.33 7.93 9.71
CA ALA A 338 11.89 9.18 9.22
C ALA A 338 13.35 9.33 9.65
N ILE A 339 14.21 9.67 8.70
CA ILE A 339 15.61 10.05 8.90
C ILE A 339 15.75 11.52 8.55
N LEU A 340 16.23 12.31 9.51
CA LEU A 340 16.35 13.76 9.41
C LEU A 340 17.82 14.14 9.30
N LEU A 341 18.19 14.74 8.17
CA LEU A 341 19.56 15.09 7.81
C LEU A 341 19.66 16.60 7.66
N ASP A 342 20.56 17.22 8.42
CA ASP A 342 20.96 18.61 8.18
C ASP A 342 22.43 18.84 8.52
N LEU A 343 23.07 19.71 7.75
CA LEU A 343 24.44 20.16 8.00
C LEU A 343 24.45 21.31 9.02
N GLU A 344 23.30 21.97 9.21
CA GLU A 344 23.11 23.03 10.20
C GLU A 344 22.17 22.59 11.33
N PRO A 345 22.48 22.92 12.59
CA PRO A 345 21.69 22.45 13.73
C PRO A 345 20.34 23.18 13.90
N ARG A 346 20.14 24.34 13.26
CA ARG A 346 19.04 25.27 13.58
C ARG A 346 17.66 24.63 13.49
N VAL A 347 17.39 23.91 12.40
CA VAL A 347 16.07 23.35 12.12
C VAL A 347 15.83 22.08 12.93
N LEU A 348 16.84 21.20 13.00
CA LEU A 348 16.75 19.97 13.79
C LEU A 348 16.60 20.26 15.29
N ASN A 349 17.32 21.25 15.82
CA ASN A 349 17.13 21.70 17.20
C ASN A 349 15.72 22.25 17.45
N SER A 350 15.14 22.97 16.48
CA SER A 350 13.75 23.44 16.56
C SER A 350 12.76 22.28 16.62
N ILE A 351 12.98 21.22 15.83
CA ILE A 351 12.16 20.00 15.85
C ILE A 351 12.28 19.29 17.21
N GLN A 352 13.50 19.17 17.75
CA GLN A 352 13.76 18.57 19.07
C GLN A 352 13.18 19.37 20.25
N GLN A 353 12.87 20.65 20.04
CA GLN A 353 12.20 21.51 21.03
C GLN A 353 10.70 21.66 20.75
N SER A 354 10.20 21.09 19.65
CA SER A 354 8.81 21.23 19.24
C SER A 354 7.86 20.37 20.09
N ALA A 355 6.56 20.64 19.97
CA ALA A 355 5.52 19.86 20.65
C ALA A 355 5.52 18.38 20.24
N TYR A 356 6.03 18.04 19.06
CA TYR A 356 6.08 16.67 18.52
C TYR A 356 7.48 16.05 18.65
N LYS A 357 8.37 16.59 19.50
CA LYS A 357 9.74 16.07 19.64
C LYS A 357 9.82 14.58 19.99
N ASN A 358 8.83 14.08 20.73
CA ASN A 358 8.82 12.74 21.31
C ASN A 358 8.38 11.64 20.32
N ILE A 359 7.84 12.01 19.15
CA ILE A 359 7.42 11.04 18.14
C ILE A 359 8.61 10.42 17.40
N TYR A 360 9.69 11.18 17.20
CA TYR A 360 10.82 10.76 16.37
C TYR A 360 11.78 9.85 17.15
N ASN A 361 12.41 8.91 16.44
CA ASN A 361 13.55 8.18 16.98
C ASN A 361 14.76 9.14 17.10
N PRO A 362 15.33 9.36 18.30
CA PRO A 362 16.52 10.21 18.47
C PRO A 362 17.72 9.74 17.65
N GLU A 363 17.83 8.44 17.38
CA GLU A 363 18.92 7.88 16.59
C GLU A 363 18.78 8.14 15.08
N ASN A 364 17.67 8.74 14.65
CA ASN A 364 17.42 9.08 13.24
C ASN A 364 17.68 10.56 12.93
N PHE A 365 18.29 11.31 13.85
CA PHE A 365 18.76 12.68 13.63
C PHE A 365 20.25 12.67 13.30
N TYR A 366 20.60 13.19 12.13
CA TYR A 366 21.98 13.48 11.77
C TYR A 366 22.20 15.00 11.69
N ILE A 367 23.10 15.49 12.55
CA ILE A 367 23.59 16.87 12.54
C ILE A 367 25.11 16.82 12.37
N HIS A 368 25.64 17.54 11.39
CA HIS A 368 27.10 17.61 11.18
C HIS A 368 27.81 18.17 12.43
N LYS A 369 28.89 17.50 12.87
CA LYS A 369 29.59 17.80 14.14
C LYS A 369 30.12 19.24 14.23
N ASP A 370 30.58 19.78 13.10
CA ASP A 370 31.13 21.15 13.05
C ASP A 370 30.05 22.22 12.87
N GLY A 371 28.80 21.83 12.61
CA GLY A 371 27.68 22.75 12.35
C GLY A 371 27.89 23.69 11.16
N THR A 372 28.90 23.41 10.32
CA THR A 372 29.21 24.14 9.11
C THR A 372 28.19 23.76 8.04
N GLY A 373 27.28 24.70 7.73
CA GLY A 373 26.32 24.52 6.66
C GLY A 373 26.97 24.49 5.28
N ALA A 374 26.22 23.99 4.29
CA ALA A 374 26.66 23.99 2.89
C ALA A 374 26.70 25.39 2.25
N GLY A 375 26.30 26.46 2.96
CA GLY A 375 26.46 27.85 2.50
C GLY A 375 25.76 28.16 1.17
N ASN A 376 24.61 27.55 0.90
CA ASN A 376 23.91 27.61 -0.39
C ASN A 376 24.74 27.16 -1.61
N ASN A 377 25.77 26.33 -1.41
CA ASN A 377 26.60 25.77 -2.48
C ASN A 377 26.37 24.26 -2.59
N TRP A 378 25.89 23.80 -3.75
CA TRP A 378 25.69 22.38 -4.05
C TRP A 378 26.98 21.56 -3.93
N GLY A 379 28.12 22.07 -4.40
CA GLY A 379 29.39 21.35 -4.37
C GLY A 379 29.87 21.06 -2.95
N MET A 380 29.67 22.02 -2.03
CA MET A 380 29.98 21.84 -0.62
C MET A 380 29.05 20.80 0.01
N GLY A 381 27.74 20.90 -0.24
CA GLY A 381 26.76 19.92 0.26
C GLY A 381 27.04 18.50 -0.24
N TYR A 382 27.45 18.36 -1.50
CA TYR A 382 27.82 17.07 -2.09
C TYR A 382 29.12 16.51 -1.48
N SER A 383 30.15 17.36 -1.34
CA SER A 383 31.44 16.96 -0.72
C SER A 383 31.29 16.59 0.75
N MET A 384 30.43 17.29 1.49
CA MET A 384 30.07 16.92 2.87
C MET A 384 29.29 15.60 2.89
N GLY A 385 28.43 15.33 1.91
CA GLY A 385 27.76 14.04 1.75
C GLY A 385 28.73 12.87 1.71
N GLU A 386 29.82 13.00 0.96
CA GLU A 386 30.88 11.98 0.90
C GLU A 386 31.56 11.76 2.27
N GLN A 387 31.76 12.81 3.06
CA GLN A 387 32.37 12.68 4.39
C GLN A 387 31.47 11.97 5.40
N ILE A 388 30.16 12.11 5.26
CA ILE A 388 29.17 11.61 6.24
C ILE A 388 28.45 10.34 5.79
N HIS A 389 28.78 9.83 4.60
CA HIS A 389 27.97 8.80 3.96
C HIS A 389 27.90 7.49 4.74
N GLU A 390 28.97 7.09 5.44
CA GLU A 390 28.98 5.87 6.25
C GLU A 390 27.95 5.98 7.40
N ASP A 391 28.04 7.05 8.21
CA ASP A 391 27.10 7.30 9.31
C ASP A 391 25.64 7.33 8.84
N VAL A 392 25.36 8.02 7.72
CA VAL A 392 24.00 8.14 7.19
C VAL A 392 23.50 6.83 6.58
N LEU A 393 24.33 6.08 5.87
CA LEU A 393 23.95 4.78 5.31
C LEU A 393 23.72 3.74 6.41
N ASP A 394 24.48 3.76 7.50
CA ASP A 394 24.24 2.89 8.65
C ASP A 394 22.86 3.16 9.28
N MET A 395 22.45 4.43 9.38
CA MET A 395 21.09 4.79 9.83
C MET A 395 20.01 4.25 8.89
N ILE A 396 20.24 4.34 7.57
CA ILE A 396 19.31 3.86 6.54
C ILE A 396 19.23 2.33 6.55
N ASP A 397 20.36 1.65 6.61
CA ASP A 397 20.46 0.19 6.65
C ASP A 397 19.75 -0.34 7.92
N ARG A 398 19.92 0.32 9.08
CA ARG A 398 19.18 -0.05 10.32
C ARG A 398 17.67 0.03 10.14
N GLU A 399 17.15 1.12 9.56
CA GLU A 399 15.71 1.28 9.31
C GLU A 399 15.18 0.31 8.23
N ALA A 400 16.02 0.01 7.23
CA ALA A 400 15.70 -0.95 6.17
C ALA A 400 15.68 -2.40 6.71
N ASP A 401 16.63 -2.78 7.56
CA ASP A 401 16.69 -4.09 8.21
C ASP A 401 15.56 -4.28 9.23
N GLY A 402 15.10 -3.19 9.86
CA GLY A 402 13.90 -3.16 10.69
C GLY A 402 12.57 -3.28 9.91
N SER A 403 12.63 -3.43 8.58
CA SER A 403 11.49 -3.48 7.69
C SER A 403 11.37 -4.84 7.00
N ASP A 404 10.31 -5.61 7.29
CA ASP A 404 10.10 -6.95 6.73
C ASP A 404 10.05 -6.96 5.18
N SER A 405 9.50 -5.90 4.55
CA SER A 405 9.37 -5.78 3.08
C SER A 405 9.39 -4.32 2.62
N LEU A 406 10.54 -3.65 2.80
CA LEU A 406 10.73 -2.24 2.39
C LEU A 406 10.28 -2.00 0.94
N GLU A 407 9.38 -1.05 0.73
CA GLU A 407 8.89 -0.71 -0.61
C GLU A 407 9.80 0.30 -1.32
N GLY A 408 10.25 1.31 -0.60
CA GLY A 408 11.03 2.38 -1.18
C GLY A 408 11.36 3.51 -0.20
N PHE A 409 11.97 4.54 -0.78
CA PHE A 409 12.39 5.75 -0.10
C PHE A 409 11.58 6.95 -0.59
N MET A 410 11.24 7.82 0.35
CA MET A 410 10.64 9.11 0.08
C MET A 410 11.62 10.22 0.47
N LEU A 411 12.19 10.94 -0.50
CA LEU A 411 13.14 12.04 -0.24
C LEU A 411 12.43 13.41 -0.26
N LEU A 412 12.47 14.13 0.85
CA LEU A 412 12.01 15.52 0.96
C LEU A 412 13.21 16.45 0.95
N HIS A 413 13.28 17.33 -0.05
CA HIS A 413 14.41 18.25 -0.17
C HIS A 413 14.06 19.47 -1.03
N SER A 414 14.91 20.49 -0.98
CA SER A 414 14.89 21.61 -1.93
C SER A 414 16.02 21.45 -2.94
N ILE A 415 15.74 21.72 -4.22
CA ILE A 415 16.75 21.66 -5.29
C ILE A 415 17.66 22.90 -5.35
N ALA A 416 17.32 23.97 -4.61
CA ALA A 416 17.99 25.27 -4.72
C ALA A 416 18.91 25.62 -3.55
N GLY A 417 18.73 24.97 -2.39
CA GLY A 417 19.57 25.18 -1.20
C GLY A 417 21.00 24.62 -1.37
N GLY A 418 21.79 24.59 -0.29
CA GLY A 418 23.09 23.89 -0.29
C GLY A 418 22.94 22.42 0.12
N THR A 419 22.41 22.17 1.31
CA THR A 419 22.22 20.82 1.87
C THR A 419 21.20 20.01 1.06
N GLY A 420 19.96 20.51 0.91
CA GLY A 420 18.92 19.78 0.20
C GLY A 420 19.26 19.49 -1.27
N SER A 421 20.10 20.32 -1.89
CA SER A 421 20.53 20.12 -3.29
C SER A 421 21.73 19.18 -3.35
N GLY A 422 22.87 19.55 -2.73
CA GLY A 422 24.13 18.83 -2.78
C GLY A 422 24.10 17.50 -2.05
N LEU A 423 23.77 17.51 -0.75
CA LEU A 423 23.63 16.29 0.04
C LEU A 423 22.46 15.44 -0.50
N GLY A 424 21.35 16.08 -0.88
CA GLY A 424 20.22 15.37 -1.52
C GLY A 424 20.62 14.64 -2.81
N SER A 425 21.38 15.29 -3.69
CA SER A 425 21.94 14.67 -4.90
C SER A 425 22.85 13.49 -4.58
N PHE A 426 23.76 13.65 -3.62
CA PHE A 426 24.64 12.57 -3.18
C PHE A 426 23.84 11.37 -2.64
N MET A 427 22.84 11.62 -1.80
CA MET A 427 21.99 10.57 -1.25
C MET A 427 21.18 9.83 -2.33
N LEU A 428 20.70 10.53 -3.37
CA LEU A 428 20.00 9.90 -4.49
C LEU A 428 20.88 8.89 -5.23
N GLU A 429 22.13 9.25 -5.51
CA GLU A 429 23.10 8.34 -6.14
C GLU A 429 23.34 7.10 -5.25
N ARG A 430 23.65 7.32 -3.97
CA ARG A 430 23.98 6.22 -3.05
C ARG A 430 22.79 5.30 -2.77
N LEU A 431 21.58 5.84 -2.64
CA LEU A 431 20.38 5.03 -2.49
C LEU A 431 20.11 4.16 -3.73
N ASN A 432 20.29 4.72 -4.91
CA ASN A 432 20.11 3.99 -6.16
C ASN A 432 21.14 2.85 -6.32
N ASP A 433 22.39 3.08 -5.93
CA ASP A 433 23.45 2.06 -5.97
C ASP A 433 23.27 0.98 -4.89
N ARG A 434 22.92 1.38 -3.66
CA ARG A 434 22.78 0.47 -2.50
C ARG A 434 21.48 -0.35 -2.56
N PHE A 435 20.39 0.26 -3.04
CA PHE A 435 19.05 -0.31 -3.06
C PHE A 435 18.41 -0.31 -4.47
N PRO A 436 19.04 -0.94 -5.48
CA PRO A 436 18.63 -0.82 -6.89
C PRO A 436 17.26 -1.42 -7.22
N LYS A 437 16.65 -2.16 -6.28
CA LYS A 437 15.32 -2.78 -6.43
C LYS A 437 14.22 -2.01 -5.69
N LYS A 438 14.55 -0.90 -5.03
CA LYS A 438 13.63 -0.10 -4.21
C LYS A 438 13.27 1.16 -4.96
N LEU A 439 12.01 1.57 -4.85
CA LEU A 439 11.57 2.81 -5.49
C LEU A 439 12.09 4.03 -4.75
N ILE A 440 12.50 5.06 -5.49
CA ILE A 440 12.89 6.35 -4.97
C ILE A 440 11.90 7.39 -5.49
N GLN A 441 10.99 7.83 -4.61
CA GLN A 441 10.09 8.96 -4.87
C GLN A 441 10.61 10.20 -4.17
N THR A 442 10.65 11.34 -4.86
CA THR A 442 11.03 12.61 -4.24
C THR A 442 9.85 13.58 -4.18
N TYR A 443 9.82 14.37 -3.10
CA TYR A 443 9.04 15.59 -3.00
C TYR A 443 10.02 16.75 -3.04
N SER A 444 10.24 17.25 -4.25
CA SER A 444 11.28 18.22 -4.55
C SER A 444 10.69 19.61 -4.60
N VAL A 445 11.15 20.50 -3.71
CA VAL A 445 10.73 21.90 -3.67
C VAL A 445 11.57 22.73 -4.62
N PHE A 446 10.91 23.23 -5.66
CA PHE A 446 11.47 24.09 -6.69
C PHE A 446 11.43 25.55 -6.23
N PRO A 447 12.51 26.32 -6.47
CA PRO A 447 12.55 27.71 -6.08
C PRO A 447 11.59 28.55 -6.92
N ASN A 448 11.21 29.72 -6.40
CA ASN A 448 10.53 30.70 -7.23
C ASN A 448 11.52 31.21 -8.30
N THR A 449 11.19 30.94 -9.57
CA THR A 449 12.01 31.36 -10.72
C THR A 449 11.87 32.85 -11.04
N GLN A 450 10.92 33.58 -10.43
CA GLN A 450 10.73 35.02 -10.68
C GLN A 450 11.43 35.88 -9.64
N ASP A 451 11.29 35.52 -8.35
CA ASP A 451 11.88 36.24 -7.20
C ASP A 451 12.53 35.25 -6.25
N GLY A 452 13.85 35.04 -6.40
CA GLY A 452 14.63 34.16 -5.52
C GLY A 452 15.72 34.93 -4.78
N ASP A 453 15.78 34.78 -3.45
CA ASP A 453 16.76 35.47 -2.59
C ASP A 453 18.20 34.96 -2.79
N ILE A 454 18.36 33.74 -3.30
CA ILE A 454 19.65 33.07 -3.47
C ILE A 454 20.16 33.24 -4.91
N VAL A 455 21.22 34.02 -5.09
CA VAL A 455 21.78 34.33 -6.43
C VAL A 455 22.33 33.11 -7.17
N VAL A 456 22.84 32.11 -6.44
CA VAL A 456 23.41 30.88 -7.02
C VAL A 456 22.40 29.76 -7.25
N GLN A 457 21.11 29.99 -6.94
CA GLN A 457 20.05 28.98 -7.09
C GLN A 457 20.02 28.27 -8.46
N PRO A 458 20.30 28.93 -9.61
CA PRO A 458 20.21 28.25 -10.91
C PRO A 458 21.31 27.19 -11.08
N TYR A 459 22.47 27.37 -10.44
CA TYR A 459 23.54 26.37 -10.43
C TYR A 459 23.14 25.13 -9.63
N ASN A 460 22.71 25.31 -8.38
CA ASN A 460 22.28 24.22 -7.51
C ASN A 460 21.12 23.43 -8.12
N SER A 461 20.16 24.16 -8.70
CA SER A 461 18.96 23.54 -9.28
C SER A 461 19.30 22.70 -10.50
N LEU A 462 20.20 23.17 -11.37
CA LEU A 462 20.61 22.41 -12.56
C LEU A 462 21.32 21.09 -12.17
N LEU A 463 22.25 21.16 -11.22
CA LEU A 463 22.98 19.99 -10.73
C LEU A 463 22.04 18.97 -10.06
N SER A 464 21.10 19.45 -9.26
CA SER A 464 20.06 18.60 -8.65
C SER A 464 19.16 17.95 -9.69
N MET A 465 18.75 18.71 -10.73
CA MET A 465 17.89 18.21 -11.80
C MET A 465 18.52 17.06 -12.57
N ARG A 466 19.84 17.05 -12.76
CA ARG A 466 20.53 15.89 -13.36
C ARG A 466 20.29 14.62 -12.55
N ARG A 467 20.46 14.69 -11.23
CA ARG A 467 20.30 13.52 -10.34
C ARG A 467 18.85 13.10 -10.17
N LEU A 468 17.93 14.05 -10.12
CA LEU A 468 16.51 13.74 -10.16
C LEU A 468 16.15 12.98 -11.44
N THR A 469 16.66 13.41 -12.60
CA THR A 469 16.42 12.75 -13.89
C THR A 469 17.01 11.34 -13.97
N GLN A 470 18.16 11.07 -13.32
CA GLN A 470 18.92 9.83 -13.49
C GLN A 470 18.69 8.81 -12.37
N ASN A 471 18.38 9.26 -11.15
CA ASN A 471 18.42 8.44 -9.94
C ASN A 471 17.09 8.36 -9.18
N ALA A 472 16.04 9.07 -9.62
CA ALA A 472 14.70 8.95 -9.03
C ALA A 472 13.75 8.22 -9.96
N ASP A 473 12.84 7.43 -9.40
CA ASP A 473 11.76 6.77 -10.16
C ASP A 473 10.56 7.70 -10.35
N SER A 474 10.36 8.65 -9.44
CA SER A 474 9.23 9.59 -9.48
C SER A 474 9.56 10.87 -8.75
N VAL A 475 9.31 12.02 -9.38
CA VAL A 475 9.58 13.34 -8.78
C VAL A 475 8.27 14.12 -8.70
N VAL A 476 7.76 14.32 -7.49
CA VAL A 476 6.61 15.21 -7.25
C VAL A 476 7.12 16.64 -7.14
N VAL A 477 6.78 17.47 -8.13
CA VAL A 477 7.26 18.84 -8.25
C VAL A 477 6.40 19.78 -7.39
N LEU A 478 7.05 20.50 -6.48
CA LEU A 478 6.43 21.50 -5.60
C LEU A 478 7.03 22.89 -5.90
N ASP A 479 6.34 23.71 -6.68
CA ASP A 479 6.86 25.03 -7.10
C ASP A 479 6.47 26.12 -6.09
N ASN A 480 7.47 26.69 -5.39
CA ASN A 480 7.25 27.76 -4.43
C ASN A 480 6.58 29.00 -5.03
N GLY A 481 6.79 29.30 -6.32
CA GLY A 481 6.11 30.41 -6.99
C GLY A 481 4.60 30.16 -7.09
N ALA A 482 4.20 28.96 -7.50
CA ALA A 482 2.80 28.56 -7.59
C ALA A 482 2.15 28.43 -6.21
N LEU A 483 2.85 27.82 -5.25
CA LEU A 483 2.38 27.66 -3.87
C LEU A 483 2.16 29.01 -3.19
N SER A 484 3.09 29.95 -3.35
CA SER A 484 2.95 31.30 -2.81
C SER A 484 1.75 32.03 -3.44
N LYS A 485 1.54 31.89 -4.74
CA LYS A 485 0.37 32.46 -5.41
C LYS A 485 -0.94 31.86 -4.89
N ILE A 486 -1.01 30.54 -4.74
CA ILE A 486 -2.19 29.85 -4.18
C ILE A 486 -2.44 30.31 -2.74
N ALA A 487 -1.40 30.38 -1.90
CA ALA A 487 -1.51 30.84 -0.53
C ALA A 487 -2.00 32.30 -0.46
N ALA A 488 -1.45 33.18 -1.29
CA ALA A 488 -1.87 34.58 -1.36
C ALA A 488 -3.35 34.74 -1.80
N ASP A 489 -3.72 34.07 -2.90
CA ASP A 489 -5.07 34.13 -3.46
C ASP A 489 -6.14 33.53 -2.51
N ARG A 490 -5.78 32.49 -1.74
CA ARG A 490 -6.72 31.73 -0.91
C ARG A 490 -6.79 32.17 0.54
N LEU A 491 -5.66 32.56 1.12
CA LEU A 491 -5.59 33.05 2.50
C LEU A 491 -5.81 34.56 2.58
N HIS A 492 -5.97 35.25 1.44
CA HIS A 492 -6.11 36.70 1.36
C HIS A 492 -4.95 37.45 2.04
N VAL A 493 -3.73 36.90 1.90
CA VAL A 493 -2.49 37.50 2.42
C VAL A 493 -1.64 38.00 1.25
N MET A 494 -1.00 39.16 1.39
CA MET A 494 -0.13 39.68 0.31
C MET A 494 1.18 38.88 0.19
N ASN A 495 1.79 38.52 1.32
CA ASN A 495 3.07 37.81 1.38
C ASN A 495 2.92 36.58 2.30
N PRO A 496 2.68 35.38 1.75
CA PRO A 496 2.53 34.18 2.56
C PRO A 496 3.87 33.77 3.20
N SER A 497 3.82 33.27 4.43
CA SER A 497 5.00 32.74 5.11
C SER A 497 5.36 31.33 4.61
N PHE A 498 6.61 30.90 4.82
CA PHE A 498 7.01 29.53 4.52
C PHE A 498 6.20 28.49 5.30
N GLU A 499 5.73 28.81 6.50
CA GLU A 499 4.85 27.94 7.27
C GLU A 499 3.52 27.70 6.53
N GLN A 500 2.92 28.76 5.98
CA GLN A 500 1.67 28.67 5.21
C GLN A 500 1.86 27.88 3.91
N THR A 501 2.98 28.07 3.21
CA THR A 501 3.27 27.25 2.01
C THR A 501 3.54 25.79 2.38
N ASN A 502 4.22 25.53 3.49
CA ASN A 502 4.50 24.17 3.96
C ASN A 502 3.24 23.43 4.38
N GLN A 503 2.22 24.12 4.91
CA GLN A 503 0.90 23.52 5.18
C GLN A 503 0.23 23.01 3.89
N LEU A 504 0.31 23.78 2.79
CA LEU A 504 -0.19 23.35 1.48
C LEU A 504 0.57 22.13 0.96
N VAL A 505 1.90 22.14 1.10
CA VAL A 505 2.75 21.01 0.71
C VAL A 505 2.39 19.76 1.53
N SER A 506 2.32 19.88 2.85
CA SER A 506 1.95 18.79 3.75
C SER A 506 0.58 18.19 3.39
N THR A 507 -0.41 19.04 3.08
CA THR A 507 -1.73 18.58 2.62
C THR A 507 -1.64 17.74 1.35
N VAL A 508 -0.82 18.15 0.38
CA VAL A 508 -0.61 17.39 -0.87
C VAL A 508 0.13 16.09 -0.63
N MET A 509 1.16 16.10 0.20
CA MET A 509 1.92 14.90 0.58
C MET A 509 1.04 13.89 1.32
N SER A 510 0.19 14.37 2.24
CA SER A 510 -0.79 13.52 2.91
C SER A 510 -1.80 12.95 1.90
N ALA A 511 -2.33 13.79 1.00
CA ALA A 511 -3.30 13.37 0.01
C ALA A 511 -2.72 12.37 -1.02
N SER A 512 -1.47 12.53 -1.45
CA SER A 512 -0.80 11.62 -2.40
C SER A 512 -0.52 10.25 -1.80
N THR A 513 -0.29 10.20 -0.49
CA THR A 513 -0.02 8.96 0.26
C THR A 513 -1.27 8.34 0.88
N THR A 514 -2.46 8.93 0.66
CA THR A 514 -3.70 8.44 1.28
C THR A 514 -4.03 7.02 0.87
N THR A 515 -3.82 6.62 -0.39
CA THR A 515 -4.13 5.26 -0.85
C THR A 515 -3.21 4.20 -0.22
N LEU A 516 -2.05 4.60 0.28
CA LEU A 516 -1.13 3.72 1.01
C LEU A 516 -1.57 3.54 2.47
N ARG A 517 -2.08 4.62 3.07
CA ARG A 517 -2.48 4.72 4.49
C ARG A 517 -3.92 4.28 4.75
N TYR A 518 -4.79 4.39 3.76
CA TYR A 518 -6.19 4.02 3.84
C TYR A 518 -6.48 3.04 2.70
N PRO A 519 -6.55 1.73 2.98
CA PRO A 519 -6.69 0.73 1.94
C PRO A 519 -7.98 0.97 1.15
N GLY A 520 -7.83 1.14 -0.16
CA GLY A 520 -8.92 1.26 -1.13
C GLY A 520 -8.96 0.07 -2.08
N TYR A 521 -9.75 0.19 -3.16
CA TYR A 521 -9.85 -0.87 -4.17
C TYR A 521 -8.68 -0.88 -5.18
N MET A 522 -7.98 0.24 -5.36
CA MET A 522 -6.93 0.42 -6.37
C MET A 522 -5.78 1.29 -5.84
N HIS A 523 -4.55 1.02 -6.31
CA HIS A 523 -3.31 1.77 -6.00
C HIS A 523 -2.94 1.85 -4.51
N ASN A 524 -3.00 0.70 -3.82
CA ASN A 524 -2.61 0.59 -2.41
C ASN A 524 -1.09 0.42 -2.18
N ASP A 525 -0.28 0.56 -3.23
CA ASP A 525 1.18 0.42 -3.17
C ASP A 525 1.86 1.50 -4.02
N LEU A 526 3.07 1.90 -3.63
CA LEU A 526 3.81 2.97 -4.31
C LEU A 526 4.14 2.57 -5.75
N VAL A 527 4.47 1.29 -5.96
CA VAL A 527 4.71 0.73 -7.30
C VAL A 527 3.52 0.93 -8.23
N GLY A 528 2.30 0.66 -7.76
CA GLY A 528 1.09 0.82 -8.55
C GLY A 528 0.72 2.26 -8.83
N ILE A 529 1.10 3.21 -7.96
CA ILE A 529 0.95 4.66 -8.21
C ILE A 529 1.95 5.13 -9.27
N VAL A 530 3.23 4.75 -9.14
CA VAL A 530 4.30 5.14 -10.07
C VAL A 530 4.04 4.57 -11.46
N ALA A 531 3.74 3.26 -11.56
CA ALA A 531 3.51 2.58 -12.83
C ALA A 531 2.30 3.11 -13.60
N SER A 532 1.30 3.68 -12.92
CA SER A 532 0.15 4.28 -13.60
C SER A 532 0.39 5.69 -14.11
N LEU A 533 1.32 6.40 -13.48
CA LEU A 533 1.62 7.80 -13.78
C LEU A 533 2.78 7.96 -14.76
N ILE A 534 3.70 7.02 -14.82
CA ILE A 534 4.98 7.19 -15.52
C ILE A 534 5.08 6.13 -16.63
N PRO A 535 4.61 6.45 -17.86
CA PRO A 535 4.66 5.51 -18.98
C PRO A 535 6.07 5.41 -19.59
N THR A 536 6.88 6.47 -19.50
CA THR A 536 8.29 6.44 -19.91
C THR A 536 9.20 6.82 -18.74
N PRO A 537 10.28 6.07 -18.47
CA PRO A 537 11.05 6.22 -17.24
C PRO A 537 11.69 7.59 -17.03
N ARG A 538 12.12 8.31 -18.08
CA ARG A 538 12.76 9.64 -17.94
C ARG A 538 11.74 10.76 -17.71
N CYS A 539 10.54 10.64 -18.28
CA CYS A 539 9.46 11.61 -18.10
C CYS A 539 8.68 11.37 -16.81
N HIS A 540 9.35 11.39 -15.66
CA HIS A 540 8.76 11.01 -14.36
C HIS A 540 8.43 12.19 -13.42
N PHE A 541 8.43 13.43 -13.93
CA PHE A 541 8.11 14.63 -13.15
C PHE A 541 6.59 14.87 -13.11
N LEU A 542 6.03 14.79 -11.91
CA LEU A 542 4.59 14.88 -11.66
C LEU A 542 4.19 16.27 -11.18
N MET A 543 3.19 16.83 -11.84
CA MET A 543 2.51 18.05 -11.42
C MET A 543 1.37 17.71 -10.45
N THR A 544 1.19 18.55 -9.43
CA THR A 544 0.10 18.39 -8.47
C THR A 544 -0.96 19.48 -8.64
N SER A 545 -2.21 19.14 -8.35
CA SER A 545 -3.32 20.08 -8.26
C SER A 545 -4.27 19.61 -7.17
N TYR A 546 -4.78 20.51 -6.34
CA TYR A 546 -5.61 20.14 -5.19
C TYR A 546 -6.85 21.02 -5.09
N THR A 547 -7.96 20.46 -4.61
CA THR A 547 -9.19 21.22 -4.39
C THR A 547 -10.12 20.50 -3.39
N PRO A 548 -10.87 21.23 -2.56
CA PRO A 548 -10.81 22.66 -2.32
C PRO A 548 -9.62 23.05 -1.42
N PHE A 549 -9.06 24.24 -1.64
CA PHE A 549 -8.26 24.92 -0.62
C PHE A 549 -9.20 25.82 0.17
N SER A 550 -9.37 25.55 1.47
CA SER A 550 -10.02 26.46 2.40
C SER A 550 -9.03 26.84 3.49
N GLY A 551 -8.89 28.13 3.76
CA GLY A 551 -8.30 28.57 5.01
C GLY A 551 -9.27 28.28 6.16
N GLU A 552 -8.73 28.01 7.36
CA GLU A 552 -9.52 27.77 8.58
C GLU A 552 -10.43 28.96 8.94
N ASN A 553 -10.15 30.16 8.41
CA ASN A 553 -10.85 31.41 8.74
C ASN A 553 -12.06 31.76 7.84
N VAL A 554 -12.53 30.87 6.94
CA VAL A 554 -13.68 31.19 6.07
C VAL A 554 -15.01 30.81 6.74
N GLU A 555 -15.33 31.44 7.88
CA GLU A 555 -16.67 31.37 8.50
C GLU A 555 -17.75 32.10 7.66
N GLN A 556 -17.37 32.83 6.61
CA GLN A 556 -18.29 33.70 5.87
C GLN A 556 -18.90 33.10 4.58
N ALA A 557 -18.48 31.91 4.14
CA ALA A 557 -19.11 31.25 3.00
C ALA A 557 -20.30 30.37 3.43
N LYS A 558 -21.34 31.00 4.01
CA LYS A 558 -22.62 30.42 4.48
C LYS A 558 -23.52 29.78 3.41
N THR A 559 -22.95 29.30 2.30
CA THR A 559 -23.66 28.40 1.38
C THR A 559 -22.71 27.30 0.93
N VAL A 560 -22.68 26.18 1.66
CA VAL A 560 -22.05 24.95 1.21
C VAL A 560 -22.80 24.50 -0.04
N ARG A 561 -22.40 24.98 -1.22
CA ARG A 561 -22.75 24.32 -2.48
C ARG A 561 -22.29 22.88 -2.31
N LYS A 562 -23.23 21.92 -2.37
CA LYS A 562 -22.93 20.48 -2.46
C LYS A 562 -21.92 20.28 -3.59
N THR A 563 -20.64 20.21 -3.24
CA THR A 563 -19.57 20.10 -4.22
C THR A 563 -19.57 18.65 -4.69
N THR A 564 -19.92 18.44 -5.95
CA THR A 564 -20.00 17.10 -6.54
C THR A 564 -18.62 16.58 -6.93
N VAL A 565 -18.47 15.28 -7.10
CA VAL A 565 -17.25 14.65 -7.65
C VAL A 565 -16.85 15.29 -8.98
N LEU A 566 -17.85 15.58 -9.83
CA LEU A 566 -17.62 16.27 -11.11
C LEU A 566 -17.07 17.69 -10.93
N ASP A 567 -17.52 18.44 -9.93
CA ASP A 567 -16.99 19.76 -9.65
C ASP A 567 -15.53 19.68 -9.20
N VAL A 568 -15.20 18.71 -8.34
CA VAL A 568 -13.81 18.46 -7.89
C VAL A 568 -12.93 18.11 -9.08
N MET A 569 -13.26 17.09 -9.86
CA MET A 569 -12.43 16.66 -10.99
C MET A 569 -12.26 17.76 -12.06
N ARG A 570 -13.31 18.54 -12.32
CA ARG A 570 -13.22 19.70 -13.24
C ARG A 570 -12.30 20.78 -12.70
N ARG A 571 -12.36 21.07 -11.39
CA ARG A 571 -11.50 22.06 -10.73
C ARG A 571 -10.05 21.60 -10.73
N LEU A 572 -9.77 20.30 -10.56
CA LEU A 572 -8.41 19.75 -10.60
C LEU A 572 -7.69 20.03 -11.92
N LEU A 573 -8.41 20.01 -13.05
CA LEU A 573 -7.86 20.33 -14.37
C LEU A 573 -7.60 21.84 -14.59
N GLN A 574 -8.18 22.71 -13.77
CA GLN A 574 -8.06 24.16 -13.93
C GLN A 574 -6.64 24.65 -13.55
N PRO A 575 -6.00 25.49 -14.37
CA PRO A 575 -4.66 26.00 -14.11
C PRO A 575 -4.49 26.66 -12.73
N LYS A 576 -5.52 27.35 -12.23
CA LYS A 576 -5.49 28.06 -10.93
C LYS A 576 -5.33 27.16 -9.70
N ASN A 577 -5.57 25.86 -9.83
CA ASN A 577 -5.42 24.91 -8.74
C ASN A 577 -4.13 24.06 -8.86
N ARG A 578 -3.36 24.24 -9.95
CA ARG A 578 -2.08 23.55 -10.16
C ARG A 578 -1.00 24.21 -9.30
N MET A 579 -0.22 23.39 -8.62
CA MET A 579 0.89 23.84 -7.77
C MET A 579 2.23 23.92 -8.51
N VAL A 580 2.18 24.02 -9.82
CA VAL A 580 3.36 24.19 -10.68
C VAL A 580 3.05 25.23 -11.74
N SER A 581 3.89 26.27 -11.81
CA SER A 581 3.76 27.34 -12.78
C SER A 581 4.27 26.88 -14.14
N THR A 582 3.38 26.46 -15.04
CA THR A 582 3.74 26.09 -16.41
C THR A 582 3.07 27.01 -17.43
N ASN A 583 3.73 27.21 -18.57
CA ASN A 583 3.20 27.94 -19.72
C ASN A 583 3.00 26.96 -20.88
N PRO A 584 2.04 26.02 -20.78
CA PRO A 584 1.88 24.95 -21.77
C PRO A 584 1.60 25.54 -23.15
N THR A 585 2.17 24.91 -24.19
CA THR A 585 1.89 25.25 -25.58
C THR A 585 0.55 24.64 -26.00
N LYS A 586 0.11 24.91 -27.23
CA LYS A 586 -1.07 24.24 -27.80
C LYS A 586 -0.86 22.74 -28.03
N LYS A 587 0.40 22.30 -28.17
CA LYS A 587 0.76 20.89 -28.34
C LYS A 587 0.86 20.15 -27.00
N SER A 588 1.11 20.86 -25.90
CA SER A 588 1.28 20.23 -24.60
C SER A 588 0.08 19.41 -24.15
N CYS A 589 0.38 18.22 -23.64
CA CYS A 589 -0.60 17.19 -23.38
C CYS A 589 -0.30 16.41 -22.09
N TYR A 590 -1.32 15.72 -21.58
CA TYR A 590 -1.20 14.79 -20.47
C TYR A 590 -0.72 13.43 -20.99
N MET A 591 0.32 12.91 -20.37
CA MET A 591 0.72 11.51 -20.53
C MET A 591 -0.17 10.61 -19.67
N SER A 592 -0.46 11.05 -18.44
CA SER A 592 -1.29 10.32 -17.48
C SER A 592 -1.87 11.25 -16.41
N ILE A 593 -2.97 10.83 -15.78
CA ILE A 593 -3.60 11.52 -14.66
C ILE A 593 -4.08 10.48 -13.63
N LEU A 594 -3.73 10.69 -12.36
CA LEU A 594 -4.34 10.01 -11.21
C LEU A 594 -5.06 11.04 -10.34
N ASN A 595 -6.39 10.89 -10.21
CA ASN A 595 -7.19 11.67 -9.27
C ASN A 595 -7.45 10.85 -8.01
N ILE A 596 -6.95 11.30 -6.87
CA ILE A 596 -7.28 10.75 -5.56
C ILE A 596 -8.43 11.58 -5.01
N ILE A 597 -9.61 11.00 -4.95
CA ILE A 597 -10.82 11.63 -4.43
C ILE A 597 -11.06 11.13 -3.01
N GLN A 598 -11.15 12.06 -2.07
CA GLN A 598 -11.31 11.78 -0.65
C GLN A 598 -12.69 12.21 -0.16
N GLY A 599 -13.38 11.32 0.55
CA GLY A 599 -14.67 11.62 1.21
C GLY A 599 -15.83 10.80 0.65
N GLU A 600 -17.06 11.27 0.91
CA GLU A 600 -18.27 10.56 0.50
C GLU A 600 -18.55 10.76 -0.99
N ALA A 601 -18.02 9.85 -1.81
CA ALA A 601 -18.22 9.83 -3.26
C ALA A 601 -18.82 8.48 -3.69
N ASP A 602 -19.90 8.53 -4.47
CA ASP A 602 -20.49 7.35 -5.09
C ASP A 602 -19.65 6.94 -6.33
N PRO A 603 -19.25 5.67 -6.48
CA PRO A 603 -18.53 5.18 -7.66
C PRO A 603 -19.22 5.50 -9.00
N SER A 604 -20.55 5.50 -9.04
CA SER A 604 -21.32 5.83 -10.23
C SER A 604 -21.15 7.29 -10.66
N ASP A 605 -20.97 8.21 -9.69
CA ASP A 605 -20.72 9.62 -9.97
C ASP A 605 -19.29 9.86 -10.49
N VAL A 606 -18.32 9.05 -10.07
CA VAL A 606 -16.97 9.06 -10.64
C VAL A 606 -17.01 8.68 -12.12
N HIS A 607 -17.70 7.59 -12.46
CA HIS A 607 -17.81 7.14 -13.85
C HIS A 607 -18.47 8.20 -14.74
N LYS A 608 -19.61 8.76 -14.30
CA LYS A 608 -20.28 9.88 -15.00
C LYS A 608 -19.36 11.09 -15.16
N SER A 609 -18.54 11.38 -14.15
CA SER A 609 -17.61 12.52 -14.17
C SER A 609 -16.49 12.32 -15.19
N LEU A 610 -15.91 11.11 -15.25
CA LEU A 610 -14.91 10.74 -16.25
C LEU A 610 -15.46 10.84 -17.68
N MET A 611 -16.67 10.33 -17.92
CA MET A 611 -17.31 10.43 -19.24
C MET A 611 -17.49 11.89 -19.67
N ARG A 612 -17.98 12.76 -18.76
CA ARG A 612 -18.15 14.19 -19.05
C ARG A 612 -16.82 14.91 -19.35
N ILE A 613 -15.74 14.54 -18.66
CA ILE A 613 -14.40 15.10 -18.91
C ILE A 613 -13.91 14.71 -20.30
N ARG A 614 -14.12 13.45 -20.71
CA ARG A 614 -13.76 12.92 -22.03
C ARG A 614 -14.60 13.57 -23.14
N GLU A 615 -15.92 13.63 -22.99
CA GLU A 615 -16.85 14.23 -23.97
C GLU A 615 -16.53 15.70 -24.23
N ARG A 616 -16.24 16.47 -23.16
CA ARG A 616 -15.92 17.89 -23.25
C ARG A 616 -14.48 18.18 -23.66
N ARG A 617 -13.64 17.14 -23.83
CA ARG A 617 -12.21 17.25 -24.15
C ARG A 617 -11.49 18.28 -23.27
N LEU A 618 -11.74 18.22 -21.95
CA LEU A 618 -11.14 19.17 -20.99
C LEU A 618 -9.63 18.94 -20.78
N ALA A 619 -9.12 17.82 -21.25
CA ALA A 619 -7.72 17.44 -21.21
C ALA A 619 -7.30 16.85 -22.57
N THR A 620 -6.16 17.30 -23.09
CA THR A 620 -5.51 16.76 -24.29
C THR A 620 -4.51 15.71 -23.84
N PHE A 621 -4.52 14.52 -24.43
CA PHE A 621 -3.60 13.43 -24.09
C PHE A 621 -2.57 13.19 -25.20
N ILE A 622 -1.51 12.49 -24.85
CA ILE A 622 -0.50 11.99 -25.79
C ILE A 622 -1.14 11.28 -27.00
N PRO A 623 -0.64 11.51 -28.23
CA PRO A 623 -1.22 10.92 -29.44
C PRO A 623 -0.86 9.46 -29.68
N TRP A 624 0.24 8.98 -29.08
CA TRP A 624 0.81 7.64 -29.29
C TRP A 624 0.32 6.59 -28.28
N GLY A 625 -0.56 6.97 -27.35
CA GLY A 625 -1.10 6.07 -26.31
C GLY A 625 -2.56 6.38 -25.97
N PRO A 626 -3.25 5.46 -25.27
CA PRO A 626 -4.61 5.71 -24.80
C PRO A 626 -4.63 6.77 -23.69
N ALA A 627 -5.72 7.54 -23.64
CA ALA A 627 -5.92 8.53 -22.57
C ALA A 627 -6.03 7.87 -21.18
N SER A 628 -4.97 7.97 -20.38
CA SER A 628 -4.89 7.42 -19.03
C SER A 628 -5.41 8.42 -17.99
N ILE A 629 -6.66 8.22 -17.54
CA ILE A 629 -7.24 8.92 -16.39
C ILE A 629 -7.68 7.86 -15.39
N GLN A 630 -7.00 7.81 -14.26
CA GLN A 630 -7.29 6.91 -13.17
C GLN A 630 -7.89 7.68 -12.00
N VAL A 631 -8.76 7.01 -11.25
CA VAL A 631 -9.41 7.60 -10.08
C VAL A 631 -9.32 6.61 -8.92
N ALA A 632 -8.69 7.05 -7.82
CA ALA A 632 -8.69 6.33 -6.57
C ALA A 632 -9.69 7.00 -5.62
N LEU A 633 -10.67 6.23 -5.14
CA LEU A 633 -11.60 6.67 -4.11
C LEU A 633 -11.07 6.25 -2.75
N THR A 634 -10.98 7.20 -1.84
CA THR A 634 -10.45 6.98 -0.48
C THR A 634 -11.40 7.60 0.55
N LYS A 635 -11.49 6.96 1.71
CA LYS A 635 -12.18 7.55 2.87
C LYS A 635 -11.27 8.61 3.48
N LYS A 636 -11.87 9.67 4.03
CA LYS A 636 -11.12 10.61 4.88
C LYS A 636 -10.81 9.95 6.23
N SER A 637 -9.79 10.46 6.90
CA SER A 637 -9.55 10.12 8.29
C SER A 637 -10.84 10.34 9.11
N PRO A 638 -11.27 9.36 9.92
CA PRO A 638 -12.41 9.53 10.81
C PRO A 638 -12.11 10.49 11.98
N TYR A 639 -10.84 10.80 12.24
CA TYR A 639 -10.40 11.59 13.39
C TYR A 639 -10.32 13.09 13.09
N VAL A 640 -10.17 13.46 11.82
CA VAL A 640 -10.04 14.85 11.40
C VAL A 640 -11.38 15.37 10.88
N THR A 641 -11.94 16.36 11.56
CA THR A 641 -13.17 17.02 11.12
C THR A 641 -12.91 17.84 9.86
N SER A 642 -13.43 17.36 8.72
CA SER A 642 -13.34 18.07 7.45
C SER A 642 -14.61 18.87 7.18
N GLN A 643 -14.46 20.18 6.94
CA GLN A 643 -15.57 21.05 6.52
C GLN A 643 -16.12 20.68 5.14
N HIS A 644 -15.31 20.06 4.28
CA HIS A 644 -15.70 19.67 2.92
C HIS A 644 -16.08 18.19 2.84
N ARG A 645 -17.26 17.91 2.27
CA ARG A 645 -17.73 16.54 2.03
C ARG A 645 -16.81 15.76 1.08
N VAL A 646 -16.25 16.43 0.08
CA VAL A 646 -15.37 15.83 -0.94
C VAL A 646 -14.18 16.75 -1.20
N SER A 647 -12.97 16.19 -1.19
CA SER A 647 -11.75 16.82 -1.68
C SER A 647 -11.11 15.93 -2.76
N GLY A 648 -10.17 16.49 -3.50
CA GLY A 648 -9.42 15.76 -4.49
C GLY A 648 -8.01 16.29 -4.65
N LEU A 649 -7.09 15.37 -4.92
CA LEU A 649 -5.75 15.61 -5.41
C LEU A 649 -5.65 15.03 -6.83
N MET A 650 -4.98 15.75 -7.72
CA MET A 650 -4.56 15.24 -9.01
C MET A 650 -3.04 15.18 -9.04
N LEU A 651 -2.51 13.99 -9.30
CA LEU A 651 -1.14 13.79 -9.78
C LEU A 651 -1.21 13.64 -11.30
N ALA A 652 -0.47 14.46 -12.02
CA ALA A 652 -0.51 14.48 -13.48
C ALA A 652 0.89 14.49 -14.07
N ASN A 653 1.14 13.58 -15.00
CA ASN A 653 2.30 13.64 -15.86
C ASN A 653 1.92 14.41 -17.12
N HIS A 654 2.50 15.60 -17.31
CA HIS A 654 2.08 16.54 -18.33
C HIS A 654 3.30 17.23 -18.95
N THR A 655 3.42 17.18 -20.28
CA THR A 655 4.62 17.64 -21.03
C THR A 655 4.94 19.12 -20.81
N GLY A 656 3.94 19.93 -20.51
CA GLY A 656 4.10 21.34 -20.14
C GLY A 656 5.04 21.61 -18.95
N ILE A 657 5.39 20.60 -18.14
CA ILE A 657 6.44 20.70 -17.12
C ILE A 657 7.80 21.12 -17.70
N ALA A 658 8.10 20.75 -18.95
CA ALA A 658 9.33 21.14 -19.65
C ALA A 658 9.54 22.66 -19.70
N THR A 659 8.46 23.46 -19.66
CA THR A 659 8.56 24.92 -19.62
C THR A 659 9.18 25.45 -18.33
N LEU A 660 9.04 24.73 -17.21
CA LEU A 660 9.74 25.03 -15.97
C LEU A 660 11.25 24.80 -16.14
N PHE A 661 11.63 23.65 -16.70
CA PHE A 661 13.04 23.29 -16.92
C PHE A 661 13.73 24.24 -17.90
N LYS A 662 13.04 24.64 -18.99
CA LYS A 662 13.52 25.66 -19.93
C LYS A 662 13.87 26.97 -19.24
N ARG A 663 13.03 27.43 -18.29
CA ARG A 663 13.33 28.64 -17.50
C ARG A 663 14.57 28.46 -16.62
N MET A 664 14.71 27.32 -15.96
CA MET A 664 15.88 27.02 -15.13
C MET A 664 17.18 27.02 -15.96
N VAL A 665 17.17 26.38 -17.13
CA VAL A 665 18.30 26.37 -18.06
C VAL A 665 18.61 27.79 -18.57
N ALA A 666 17.58 28.61 -18.86
CA ALA A 666 17.78 30.00 -19.28
C ALA A 666 18.43 30.87 -18.19
N GLN A 667 18.03 30.68 -16.92
CA GLN A 667 18.64 31.36 -15.78
C GLN A 667 20.09 30.93 -15.56
N TYR A 668 20.36 29.62 -15.60
CA TYR A 668 21.71 29.08 -15.54
C TYR A 668 22.59 29.68 -16.65
N ASN A 669 22.12 29.68 -17.90
CA ASN A 669 22.87 30.23 -19.04
C ASN A 669 23.19 31.72 -18.84
N THR A 670 22.29 32.49 -18.22
CA THR A 670 22.49 33.91 -17.95
C THR A 670 23.64 34.15 -16.98
N LEU A 671 23.72 33.35 -15.90
CA LEU A 671 24.84 33.41 -14.95
C LEU A 671 26.14 32.86 -15.56
N ARG A 672 26.05 31.72 -16.24
CA ARG A 672 27.21 31.04 -16.83
C ARG A 672 27.88 31.85 -17.93
N LYS A 673 27.12 32.58 -18.76
CA LYS A 673 27.68 33.52 -19.77
C LYS A 673 28.60 34.57 -19.17
N ARG A 674 28.36 34.96 -17.91
CA ARG A 674 29.17 35.95 -17.17
C ARG A 674 30.19 35.32 -16.23
N ASN A 675 30.25 33.99 -16.17
CA ASN A 675 31.03 33.24 -15.17
C ASN A 675 30.79 33.74 -13.73
N ALA A 676 29.55 34.17 -13.43
CA ALA A 676 29.22 34.78 -12.15
C ALA A 676 29.20 33.74 -11.03
N PHE A 677 29.74 34.08 -9.86
CA PHE A 677 29.68 33.28 -8.63
C PHE A 677 30.31 31.86 -8.68
N LEU A 678 31.05 31.52 -9.73
CA LEU A 678 31.66 30.19 -9.91
C LEU A 678 32.84 29.88 -8.97
N GLU A 679 33.48 30.91 -8.41
CA GLU A 679 34.70 30.73 -7.61
C GLU A 679 34.48 29.88 -6.36
N SER A 680 33.27 29.94 -5.79
CA SER A 680 32.87 29.10 -4.65
C SER A 680 32.74 27.63 -5.05
N TYR A 681 32.26 27.31 -6.25
CA TYR A 681 32.08 25.94 -6.73
C TYR A 681 33.42 25.29 -7.08
N LYS A 682 34.35 26.03 -7.70
CA LYS A 682 35.67 25.52 -8.12
C LYS A 682 36.54 24.99 -6.98
N ARG A 683 36.24 25.39 -5.73
CA ARG A 683 36.97 24.94 -4.54
C ARG A 683 36.51 23.57 -4.05
N GLU A 684 35.33 23.12 -4.50
CA GLU A 684 34.70 21.88 -4.06
C GLU A 684 35.16 20.71 -4.93
N ALA A 685 35.19 19.50 -4.36
CA ALA A 685 35.74 18.31 -5.00
C ALA A 685 35.13 18.02 -6.39
N PRO A 686 33.79 18.11 -6.62
CA PRO A 686 33.20 17.85 -7.93
C PRO A 686 33.66 18.77 -9.06
N PHE A 687 34.27 19.92 -8.74
CA PHE A 687 34.69 20.93 -9.72
C PHE A 687 36.22 21.15 -9.74
N LYS A 688 36.98 20.31 -9.03
CA LYS A 688 38.44 20.43 -8.93
C LYS A 688 39.14 20.25 -10.28
N ASP A 689 38.63 19.35 -11.11
CA ASP A 689 39.19 19.01 -12.43
C ASP A 689 38.55 19.81 -13.57
N GLY A 690 37.65 20.76 -13.26
CA GLY A 690 37.00 21.63 -14.22
C GLY A 690 35.52 21.84 -13.95
N LEU A 691 34.85 22.51 -14.87
CA LEU A 691 33.40 22.81 -14.77
C LEU A 691 32.53 21.82 -15.57
N GLY A 692 33.09 20.66 -15.95
CA GLY A 692 32.40 19.68 -16.78
C GLY A 692 31.11 19.14 -16.17
N GLU A 693 31.03 19.06 -14.84
CA GLU A 693 29.83 18.66 -14.10
C GLU A 693 28.61 19.55 -14.42
N PHE A 694 28.83 20.85 -14.68
CA PHE A 694 27.77 21.75 -15.11
C PHE A 694 27.35 21.52 -16.57
N ASP A 695 28.30 21.18 -17.43
CA ASP A 695 28.06 20.97 -18.85
C ASP A 695 27.25 19.67 -19.04
N GLU A 696 27.61 18.60 -18.34
CA GLU A 696 26.86 17.34 -18.32
C GLU A 696 25.46 17.53 -17.69
N ALA A 697 25.35 18.26 -16.58
CA ALA A 697 24.05 18.56 -15.99
C ALA A 697 23.14 19.35 -16.94
N LYS A 698 23.71 20.29 -17.69
CA LYS A 698 22.96 21.03 -18.72
C LYS A 698 22.51 20.12 -19.85
N GLU A 699 23.37 19.24 -20.33
CA GLU A 699 23.08 18.30 -21.41
C GLU A 699 21.94 17.36 -21.02
N VAL A 700 22.01 16.73 -19.84
CA VAL A 700 20.96 15.83 -19.33
C VAL A 700 19.61 16.55 -19.23
N VAL A 701 19.58 17.76 -18.66
CA VAL A 701 18.34 18.53 -18.51
C VAL A 701 17.80 19.03 -19.87
N THR A 702 18.69 19.36 -20.82
CA THR A 702 18.29 19.75 -22.17
C THR A 702 17.71 18.58 -22.95
N SER A 703 18.35 17.41 -22.87
CA SER A 703 17.83 16.16 -23.44
C SER A 703 16.47 15.77 -22.84
N LEU A 704 16.29 15.94 -21.53
CA LEU A 704 14.99 15.70 -20.88
C LEU A 704 13.90 16.65 -21.42
N ILE A 705 14.24 17.93 -21.62
CA ILE A 705 13.32 18.90 -22.21
C ILE A 705 12.92 18.46 -23.62
N GLU A 706 13.88 18.03 -24.44
CA GLU A 706 13.64 17.55 -25.80
C GLU A 706 12.74 16.31 -25.79
N GLU A 707 12.99 15.33 -24.92
CA GLU A 707 12.16 14.13 -24.79
C GLU A 707 10.71 14.45 -24.42
N TYR A 708 10.48 15.41 -23.52
CA TYR A 708 9.12 15.89 -23.21
C TYR A 708 8.42 16.55 -24.41
N GLU A 709 9.17 17.24 -25.28
CA GLU A 709 8.63 17.85 -26.49
C GLU A 709 8.36 16.81 -27.57
N GLU A 710 9.24 15.82 -27.73
CA GLU A 710 9.05 14.69 -28.65
C GLU A 710 7.86 13.82 -28.24
N ALA A 711 7.61 13.66 -26.93
CA ALA A 711 6.43 12.97 -26.41
C ALA A 711 5.10 13.65 -26.81
N GLU A 712 5.12 14.90 -27.32
CA GLU A 712 3.94 15.58 -27.86
C GLU A 712 3.58 15.11 -29.29
N ASP A 713 4.51 14.44 -30.00
CA ASP A 713 4.34 14.01 -31.38
C ASP A 713 3.90 12.53 -31.50
N ALA A 714 3.17 12.19 -32.57
CA ALA A 714 2.57 10.85 -32.76
C ALA A 714 3.59 9.73 -33.01
N ASP A 715 4.82 10.08 -33.42
CA ASP A 715 5.88 9.17 -33.81
C ASP A 715 6.89 8.88 -32.68
N TYR A 716 6.65 9.41 -31.47
CA TYR A 716 7.53 9.27 -30.30
C TYR A 716 8.03 7.81 -30.08
N LEU A 717 7.11 6.84 -30.00
CA LEU A 717 7.47 5.42 -29.79
C LEU A 717 8.24 4.79 -30.96
N THR A 718 8.12 5.34 -32.18
CA THR A 718 8.83 4.80 -33.35
C THR A 718 10.25 5.35 -33.47
N LYS A 719 10.54 6.52 -32.87
CA LYS A 719 11.88 7.12 -32.84
C LYS A 719 12.83 6.37 -31.89
N GLU A 720 12.32 5.85 -30.77
CA GLU A 720 13.11 5.05 -29.81
C GLU A 720 13.63 3.72 -30.40
N THR A 721 13.01 3.19 -31.47
CA THR A 721 13.44 1.92 -32.10
C THR A 721 14.56 2.06 -33.15
N ALA A 722 15.08 3.27 -33.39
CA ALA A 722 16.27 3.44 -34.21
C ALA A 722 17.53 3.08 -33.39
N PRO A 723 18.43 2.20 -33.88
CA PRO A 723 19.59 1.77 -33.12
C PRO A 723 20.50 2.98 -32.88
N THR A 724 20.59 3.41 -31.63
CA THR A 724 21.67 4.27 -31.13
C THR A 724 22.69 3.36 -30.44
N ASP A 725 23.96 3.60 -30.72
CA ASP A 725 25.10 2.76 -30.34
C ASP A 725 25.10 2.33 -28.85
N GLU A 726 25.60 1.12 -28.64
CA GLU A 726 25.66 0.36 -27.39
C GLU A 726 26.13 1.17 -26.17
N GLY A 727 25.22 1.38 -25.22
CA GLY A 727 25.52 1.63 -23.81
C GLY A 727 24.76 0.61 -22.95
N GLU A 728 25.47 -0.32 -22.33
CA GLU A 728 24.93 -1.41 -21.52
C GLU A 728 23.90 -0.93 -20.47
N ASP A 729 22.61 -1.20 -20.70
CA ASP A 729 21.57 -1.11 -19.66
C ASP A 729 21.66 -2.34 -18.76
N LYS A 730 22.33 -2.20 -17.61
CA LYS A 730 22.54 -3.28 -16.62
C LYS A 730 21.29 -3.64 -15.79
N ARG A 731 20.07 -3.35 -16.26
CA ARG A 731 18.82 -3.54 -15.51
C ARG A 731 17.97 -4.75 -15.93
N VAL A 732 18.56 -5.74 -16.58
CA VAL A 732 17.92 -7.06 -16.77
C VAL A 732 18.79 -8.13 -16.10
N GLY A 733 18.56 -8.32 -14.80
CA GLY A 733 19.19 -9.34 -13.95
C GLY A 733 18.38 -9.62 -12.69
#